data_AF-A0A922AI74-F1
#
_entry.id   AF-A0A922AI74-F1
#
_cell.length_a   1.000
_cell.length_b   1.000
_cell.length_c   1.000
_cell.angle_alpha   90.00
_cell.angle_beta   90.00
_cell.angle_gamma   90.00
#
_symmetry.space_group_name_H-M   'P 1'
#
loop_
_entity.id
_entity.type
_entity.pdbx_description
1 polymer ?
#
loop_
_entity_poly.entity_id
_entity_poly.type
_entity_poly.pdbx_seq_one_letter_code
_entity_poly.pdbx_strand_id
1 'polypeptide(L)'
;MKTLLQLGTSTTTKLLIMGMYGMGGIGKTTLAKAVYNNICNGFEGSSCLLNVREVSEKSNGLIQLQEQLLFDILKVKILSIGNVDKGISLIKQRLHRKSVLIVLDDVDQLDQIYALATDGEWFFGPGSRVIITTRDEHLLVKLGVNYSYKVEKMNHSDSLQLFSWHAFNMPHPEDDFWEISIAAVDYAGGLPLALEVLGSDLRGRSITKWKTTLEKFRKSPDAQIQEILGISFKSLDHTTREVFLDIACFFIGVNIEYVFKILEECGFFPDIAINILVQKSLVKIDNTNLSMHDLIRDMGREIVRQESRHPGMRSRLWSHEDVLKVLKNHMGSEVVEGLSLNLPIHDQDQVISLESEAFANMKNLRLLQIKGVKNLKLQGCIEHLSKELRWICWHSCPLRFLPPRLHLENLVVLDMQYSKIKQVWTLENNVLSKLKVLNLSFCEDLTKSPNFLQVPNLEELILEGCTSLVELHDSIGYIKGLVLLNLNGCSSLMNLPKSISNLKSLKNFHMGHCFNMRNFTDKTTIIVPNRSWSLRNFLRVSLHVFRSLVKLGLSNINLLEGDFPIDFGGLSLLQDLDLSVNNFRHLPYSICHLPKLARLNLAESRSIRSISTLPANLQILFAFGCESLERISISESRLDALVLAGCYKLVDIQGFENLAFTKVVSLEGCLEQEEEIDFVKSLLELQVLPLSF
;
A
#
# COMPACT_ATOMS: atom_id res chain seq x y z
N MET A 1 7.18 -20.17 16.26
CA MET A 1 7.25 -20.98 17.50
C MET A 1 8.34 -22.06 17.47
N LYS A 2 8.48 -22.87 16.40
CA LYS A 2 9.58 -23.88 16.30
C LYS A 2 10.98 -23.25 16.44
N THR A 3 11.25 -22.12 15.78
CA THR A 3 12.50 -21.35 15.94
C THR A 3 12.69 -20.75 17.34
N LEU A 4 11.58 -20.35 17.99
CA LEU A 4 11.57 -19.82 19.37
C LEU A 4 11.90 -20.90 20.40
N LEU A 5 11.42 -22.13 20.19
CA LEU A 5 11.68 -23.28 21.06
C LEU A 5 13.08 -23.89 20.83
N GLN A 6 13.65 -23.73 19.63
CA GLN A 6 15.04 -24.12 19.33
C GLN A 6 16.08 -23.33 20.14
N LEU A 7 15.71 -22.18 20.73
CA LEU A 7 16.57 -21.46 21.68
C LEU A 7 16.93 -22.31 22.92
N GLY A 8 16.03 -23.22 23.31
CA GLY A 8 16.23 -24.11 24.46
C GLY A 8 17.02 -25.39 24.17
N THR A 9 17.23 -25.73 22.89
CA THR A 9 17.90 -27.00 22.49
C THR A 9 19.25 -26.81 21.81
N SER A 10 19.63 -25.57 21.46
CA SER A 10 20.91 -25.34 20.80
C SER A 10 22.08 -25.57 21.77
N THR A 11 22.97 -26.49 21.41
CA THR A 11 24.25 -26.81 22.10
C THR A 11 25.30 -25.70 21.92
N THR A 12 24.91 -24.51 21.46
CA THR A 12 25.82 -23.43 21.17
C THR A 12 26.30 -22.75 22.46
N THR A 13 27.62 -22.60 22.59
CA THR A 13 28.28 -21.91 23.70
C THR A 13 28.14 -20.38 23.62
N LYS A 14 27.54 -19.84 22.55
CA LYS A 14 27.38 -18.40 22.35
C LYS A 14 26.11 -17.87 23.03
N LEU A 15 26.17 -16.62 23.47
CA LEU A 15 25.01 -15.84 23.87
C LEU A 15 24.10 -15.63 22.65
N LEU A 16 22.79 -15.85 22.82
CA LEU A 16 21.80 -15.53 21.80
C LEU A 16 20.79 -14.51 22.34
N ILE A 17 20.58 -13.45 21.57
CA ILE A 17 19.65 -12.36 21.84
C ILE A 17 18.58 -12.39 20.76
N MET A 18 17.33 -12.53 21.19
CA MET A 18 16.17 -12.49 20.32
C MET A 18 15.32 -11.25 20.64
N GLY A 19 15.07 -10.43 19.63
CA GLY A 19 14.14 -9.33 19.71
C GLY A 19 12.78 -9.70 19.14
N MET A 20 11.72 -9.40 19.87
CA MET A 20 10.33 -9.58 19.46
C MET A 20 9.68 -8.20 19.33
N TYR A 21 9.13 -7.89 18.16
CA TYR A 21 8.56 -6.57 17.91
C TYR A 21 7.20 -6.62 17.23
N GLY A 22 6.47 -5.51 17.28
CA GLY A 22 5.12 -5.37 16.74
C GLY A 22 4.30 -4.33 17.49
N MET A 23 3.10 -4.05 17.00
CA MET A 23 2.23 -3.01 17.55
C MET A 23 1.80 -3.27 19.02
N GLY A 24 1.29 -2.24 19.69
CA GLY A 24 0.75 -2.36 21.05
C GLY A 24 -0.37 -3.40 21.13
N GLY A 25 -0.42 -4.18 22.20
CA GLY A 25 -1.49 -5.17 22.43
C GLY A 25 -1.40 -6.47 21.61
N ILE A 26 -0.44 -6.62 20.69
CA ILE A 26 -0.32 -7.79 19.78
C ILE A 26 0.07 -9.10 20.48
N GLY A 27 0.34 -9.09 21.80
CA GLY A 27 0.67 -10.30 22.56
C GLY A 27 2.17 -10.62 22.70
N LYS A 28 3.07 -9.66 22.43
CA LYS A 28 4.54 -9.84 22.60
C LYS A 28 4.91 -10.35 24.00
N THR A 29 4.44 -9.65 25.03
CA THR A 29 4.66 -10.00 26.45
C THR A 29 4.17 -11.40 26.77
N THR A 30 2.97 -11.76 26.32
CA THR A 30 2.37 -13.08 26.54
C THR A 30 3.20 -14.17 25.87
N LEU A 31 3.63 -13.95 24.63
CA LEU A 31 4.46 -14.90 23.89
C LEU A 31 5.84 -15.07 24.54
N ALA A 32 6.48 -13.97 24.96
CA ALA A 32 7.76 -14.01 25.66
C ALA A 32 7.66 -14.76 27.00
N LYS A 33 6.58 -14.53 27.78
CA LYS A 33 6.29 -15.27 29.01
C LYS A 33 6.05 -16.76 28.76
N ALA A 34 5.30 -17.11 27.71
CA ALA A 34 5.05 -18.50 27.36
C ALA A 34 6.34 -19.23 26.97
N VAL A 35 7.23 -18.57 26.22
CA VAL A 35 8.57 -19.12 25.91
C VAL A 35 9.37 -19.27 27.20
N TYR A 36 9.45 -18.22 28.02
CA TYR A 36 10.18 -18.24 29.29
C TYR A 36 9.79 -19.42 30.17
N ASN A 37 8.49 -19.60 30.42
CA ASN A 37 7.97 -20.67 31.27
C ASN A 37 8.31 -22.07 30.73
N ASN A 38 8.44 -22.23 29.41
CA ASN A 38 8.76 -23.52 28.80
C ASN A 38 10.25 -23.89 28.88
N ILE A 39 11.16 -22.90 28.89
CA ILE A 39 12.61 -23.16 28.80
C ILE A 39 13.42 -22.74 30.04
N CYS A 40 12.83 -22.02 31.00
CA CYS A 40 13.56 -21.46 32.15
C CYS A 40 14.29 -22.50 33.01
N ASN A 41 13.76 -23.72 33.11
CA ASN A 41 14.36 -24.82 33.87
C ASN A 41 15.66 -25.37 33.26
N GLY A 42 15.98 -25.00 32.01
CA GLY A 42 17.22 -25.41 31.33
C GLY A 42 18.44 -24.53 31.67
N PHE A 43 18.31 -23.54 32.55
CA PHE A 43 19.34 -22.54 32.85
C PHE A 43 19.71 -22.53 34.33
N GLU A 44 20.93 -22.10 34.67
CA GLU A 44 21.38 -21.97 36.07
C GLU A 44 20.62 -20.88 36.84
N GLY A 45 20.01 -19.95 36.12
CA GLY A 45 19.12 -18.95 36.68
C GLY A 45 18.34 -18.24 35.59
N SER A 46 17.20 -17.69 35.96
CA SER A 46 16.30 -17.02 35.02
C SER A 46 15.62 -15.83 35.67
N SER A 47 15.37 -14.78 34.89
CA SER A 47 14.65 -13.59 35.32
C SER A 47 13.75 -13.07 34.20
N CYS A 48 12.58 -12.57 34.60
CA CYS A 48 11.61 -11.97 33.70
C CYS A 48 11.29 -10.57 34.20
N LEU A 49 11.93 -9.57 33.59
CA LEU A 49 11.74 -8.16 33.91
C LEU A 49 10.59 -7.62 33.08
N LEU A 50 9.45 -7.39 33.76
CA LEU A 50 8.21 -6.93 33.14
C LEU A 50 8.10 -5.41 33.12
N ASN A 51 7.47 -4.86 32.08
CA ASN A 51 7.19 -3.43 31.91
C ASN A 51 8.44 -2.54 32.11
N VAL A 52 9.55 -2.88 31.44
CA VAL A 52 10.85 -2.21 31.59
C VAL A 52 10.75 -0.70 31.36
N ARG A 53 10.00 -0.25 30.33
CA ARG A 53 9.72 1.19 30.12
C ARG A 53 9.18 1.85 31.38
N GLU A 54 8.05 1.39 31.87
CA GLU A 54 7.33 2.01 33.01
C GLU A 54 8.13 1.95 34.32
N VAL A 55 8.88 0.86 34.54
CA VAL A 55 9.74 0.75 35.72
C VAL A 55 10.91 1.74 35.63
N SER A 56 11.53 1.87 34.45
CA SER A 56 12.69 2.74 34.24
C SER A 56 12.39 4.23 34.41
N GLU A 57 11.16 4.67 34.11
CA GLU A 57 10.71 6.06 34.27
C GLU A 57 10.56 6.48 35.74
N LYS A 58 10.48 5.52 36.68
CA LYS A 58 10.37 5.81 38.12
C LYS A 58 11.70 6.25 38.70
N SER A 59 11.65 6.99 39.81
CA SER A 59 12.85 7.33 40.59
C SER A 59 13.61 6.07 41.00
N ASN A 60 14.90 5.98 40.62
CA ASN A 60 15.76 4.80 40.80
C ASN A 60 15.26 3.52 40.09
N GLY A 61 14.43 3.65 39.05
CA GLY A 61 13.85 2.52 38.31
C GLY A 61 14.88 1.57 37.71
N LEU A 62 15.95 2.09 37.11
CA LEU A 62 17.04 1.27 36.56
C LEU A 62 17.74 0.43 37.64
N ILE A 63 17.91 0.98 38.83
CA ILE A 63 18.51 0.28 39.98
C ILE A 63 17.58 -0.86 40.42
N GLN A 64 16.27 -0.61 40.46
CA GLN A 64 15.28 -1.65 40.80
C GLN A 64 15.32 -2.83 39.81
N LEU A 65 15.49 -2.56 38.51
CA LEU A 65 15.64 -3.60 37.49
C LEU A 65 16.91 -4.43 37.72
N GLN A 66 18.03 -3.81 38.06
CA GLN A 66 19.29 -4.50 38.38
C GLN A 66 19.16 -5.37 39.65
N GLU A 67 18.52 -4.84 40.69
CA GLU A 67 18.27 -5.55 41.95
C GLU A 67 17.36 -6.76 41.72
N GLN A 68 16.28 -6.59 40.94
CA GLN A 68 15.37 -7.67 40.58
C GLN A 68 16.07 -8.76 39.76
N LEU A 69 16.85 -8.38 38.74
CA LEU A 69 17.61 -9.33 37.91
C LEU A 69 18.53 -10.21 38.76
N LEU A 70 19.30 -9.57 39.65
CA LEU A 70 20.22 -10.28 40.52
C LEU A 70 19.50 -11.15 41.55
N PHE A 71 18.40 -10.66 42.12
CA PHE A 71 17.57 -11.43 43.06
C PHE A 71 16.97 -12.67 42.39
N ASP A 72 16.40 -12.52 41.20
CA ASP A 72 15.77 -13.61 40.45
C ASP A 72 16.75 -14.72 40.10
N ILE A 73 17.98 -14.36 39.69
CA ILE A 73 19.01 -15.33 39.27
C ILE A 73 19.75 -15.93 40.45
N LEU A 74 20.15 -15.12 41.45
CA LEU A 74 20.99 -15.58 42.56
C LEU A 74 20.18 -16.10 43.75
N LYS A 75 18.89 -15.74 43.85
CA LYS A 75 18.01 -16.02 45.00
C LYS A 75 18.55 -15.47 46.33
N VAL A 76 19.36 -14.41 46.27
CA VAL A 76 19.93 -13.72 47.45
C VAL A 76 19.43 -12.29 47.48
N LYS A 77 18.92 -11.82 48.62
CA LYS A 77 18.57 -10.40 48.83
C LYS A 77 19.84 -9.56 48.84
N ILE A 78 19.96 -8.63 47.89
CA ILE A 78 21.03 -7.64 47.84
C ILE A 78 20.54 -6.39 48.56
N LEU A 79 21.31 -5.91 49.54
CA LEU A 79 20.82 -4.94 50.53
C LEU A 79 20.67 -3.50 50.02
N SER A 80 21.28 -3.15 48.88
CA SER A 80 20.99 -1.97 48.05
C SER A 80 22.11 -1.76 47.02
N ILE A 81 21.76 -1.57 45.76
CA ILE A 81 22.68 -1.15 44.71
C ILE A 81 22.72 0.38 44.71
N GLY A 82 23.77 0.99 45.27
CA GLY A 82 23.81 2.43 45.49
C GLY A 82 23.77 3.32 44.22
N ASN A 83 24.14 2.79 43.05
CA ASN A 83 24.02 3.47 41.75
C ASN A 83 24.08 2.46 40.60
N VAL A 84 23.71 2.90 39.39
CA VAL A 84 23.63 2.05 38.19
C VAL A 84 24.97 1.39 37.85
N ASP A 85 26.09 2.12 37.91
CA ASP A 85 27.42 1.58 37.56
C ASP A 85 27.89 0.46 38.49
N LYS A 86 27.61 0.59 39.79
CA LYS A 86 27.84 -0.47 40.78
C LYS A 86 26.99 -1.68 40.47
N GLY A 87 25.73 -1.47 40.07
CA GLY A 87 24.84 -2.55 39.64
C GLY A 87 25.37 -3.30 38.44
N ILE A 88 25.80 -2.60 37.39
CA ILE A 88 26.45 -3.18 36.20
C ILE A 88 27.67 -4.02 36.60
N SER A 89 28.54 -3.47 37.45
CA SER A 89 29.74 -4.15 37.93
C SER A 89 29.40 -5.44 38.68
N LEU A 90 28.37 -5.43 39.52
CA LEU A 90 27.88 -6.59 40.27
C LEU A 90 27.27 -7.66 39.33
N ILE A 91 26.45 -7.25 38.36
CA ILE A 91 25.87 -8.12 37.33
C ILE A 91 26.99 -8.85 36.60
N LYS A 92 27.98 -8.11 36.09
CA LYS A 92 29.15 -8.67 35.40
C LYS A 92 29.91 -9.66 36.29
N GLN A 93 30.23 -9.28 37.51
CA GLN A 93 30.98 -10.14 38.43
C GLN A 93 30.25 -11.47 38.70
N ARG A 94 28.93 -11.44 38.88
CA ARG A 94 28.15 -12.60 39.31
C ARG A 94 27.63 -13.47 38.17
N LEU A 95 27.40 -12.91 36.97
CA LEU A 95 26.69 -13.61 35.89
C LEU A 95 27.60 -14.05 34.72
N HIS A 96 28.86 -13.58 34.64
CA HIS A 96 29.79 -13.89 33.52
C HIS A 96 30.17 -15.34 33.28
N ARG A 97 29.84 -16.25 34.20
CA ARG A 97 30.09 -17.70 34.05
C ARG A 97 28.82 -18.54 34.17
N LYS A 98 27.65 -17.91 34.29
CA LYS A 98 26.38 -18.60 34.48
C LYS A 98 25.60 -18.63 33.17
N SER A 99 25.06 -19.79 32.83
CA SER A 99 24.06 -19.90 31.77
C SER A 99 22.73 -19.35 32.29
N VAL A 100 22.28 -18.20 31.78
CA VAL A 100 21.06 -17.52 32.25
C VAL A 100 20.04 -17.29 31.15
N LEU A 101 18.76 -17.27 31.52
CA LEU A 101 17.66 -16.86 30.66
C LEU A 101 17.03 -15.56 31.16
N ILE A 102 17.03 -14.52 30.33
CA ILE A 102 16.51 -13.21 30.70
C ILE A 102 15.45 -12.77 29.71
N VAL A 103 14.28 -12.34 30.20
CA VAL A 103 13.28 -11.63 29.42
C VAL A 103 13.25 -10.17 29.84
N LEU A 104 13.38 -9.27 28.88
CA LEU A 104 13.25 -7.83 29.02
C LEU A 104 12.01 -7.39 28.24
N ASP A 105 10.93 -7.09 28.96
CA ASP A 105 9.63 -6.81 28.36
C ASP A 105 9.34 -5.30 28.25
N ASP A 106 8.83 -4.86 27.10
CA ASP A 106 8.45 -3.49 26.77
C ASP A 106 9.61 -2.48 26.89
N VAL A 107 10.73 -2.79 26.23
CA VAL A 107 11.91 -1.92 26.12
C VAL A 107 11.70 -0.90 25.01
N ASP A 108 11.96 0.38 25.27
CA ASP A 108 11.81 1.48 24.29
C ASP A 108 13.02 2.43 24.21
N GLN A 109 14.01 2.30 25.09
CA GLN A 109 15.24 3.10 25.10
C GLN A 109 16.49 2.22 25.27
N LEU A 110 17.61 2.65 24.68
CA LEU A 110 18.89 1.92 24.81
C LEU A 110 19.43 1.94 26.25
N ASP A 111 19.22 3.03 26.98
CA ASP A 111 19.69 3.18 28.36
C ASP A 111 19.14 2.11 29.30
N GLN A 112 17.94 1.60 29.02
CA GLN A 112 17.32 0.49 29.77
C GLN A 112 18.13 -0.81 29.62
N ILE A 113 18.68 -1.05 28.43
CA ILE A 113 19.56 -2.20 28.17
C ILE A 113 20.96 -1.92 28.70
N TYR A 114 21.47 -0.70 28.54
CA TYR A 114 22.80 -0.33 29.02
C TYR A 114 22.93 -0.35 30.55
N ALA A 115 21.82 -0.18 31.26
CA ALA A 115 21.78 -0.42 32.70
C ALA A 115 22.01 -1.90 33.08
N LEU A 116 21.81 -2.84 32.16
CA LEU A 116 21.95 -4.29 32.39
C LEU A 116 23.18 -4.89 31.68
N ALA A 117 23.76 -4.18 30.71
CA ALA A 117 24.94 -4.57 29.91
C ALA A 117 25.80 -3.33 29.60
N THR A 118 27.14 -3.37 29.71
CA THR A 118 27.97 -2.17 29.48
C THR A 118 28.21 -1.99 27.98
N ASP A 119 27.90 -0.80 27.44
CA ASP A 119 28.22 -0.39 26.07
C ASP A 119 27.86 -1.41 24.96
N GLY A 120 26.75 -2.14 25.14
CA GLY A 120 26.28 -3.14 24.18
C GLY A 120 26.97 -4.51 24.26
N GLU A 121 27.95 -4.68 25.15
CA GLU A 121 28.55 -5.97 25.44
C GLU A 121 27.82 -6.67 26.60
N TRP A 122 27.26 -7.83 26.30
CA TRP A 122 26.60 -8.68 27.27
C TRP A 122 27.61 -9.58 27.98
N PHE A 123 27.62 -9.55 29.32
CA PHE A 123 28.57 -10.32 30.13
C PHE A 123 27.96 -11.59 30.71
N PHE A 124 27.12 -12.31 29.97
CA PHE A 124 26.54 -13.55 30.48
C PHE A 124 27.39 -14.76 30.09
N GLY A 125 27.32 -15.81 30.91
CA GLY A 125 28.07 -17.04 30.67
C GLY A 125 27.65 -17.74 29.38
N PRO A 126 28.49 -18.67 28.87
CA PRO A 126 28.19 -19.47 27.70
C PRO A 126 26.82 -20.16 27.79
N GLY A 127 26.08 -20.19 26.67
CA GLY A 127 24.75 -20.80 26.60
C GLY A 127 23.59 -19.89 27.03
N SER A 128 23.86 -18.67 27.50
CA SER A 128 22.82 -17.73 27.93
C SER A 128 21.90 -17.29 26.78
N ARG A 129 20.68 -16.89 27.14
CA ARG A 129 19.62 -16.42 26.23
C ARG A 129 18.98 -15.15 26.75
N VAL A 130 18.78 -14.17 25.88
CA VAL A 130 18.06 -12.93 26.17
C VAL A 130 16.91 -12.78 25.19
N ILE A 131 15.71 -12.51 25.70
CA ILE A 131 14.52 -12.20 24.91
C ILE A 131 14.14 -10.76 25.23
N ILE A 132 14.04 -9.92 24.21
CA ILE A 132 13.66 -8.51 24.33
C ILE A 132 12.33 -8.33 23.63
N THR A 133 11.33 -7.74 24.28
CA THR A 133 10.10 -7.31 23.59
C THR A 133 10.11 -5.79 23.44
N THR A 134 9.72 -5.30 22.27
CA THR A 134 9.65 -3.86 21.98
C THR A 134 8.56 -3.54 20.96
N ARG A 135 8.20 -2.26 20.84
CA ARG A 135 7.32 -1.76 19.77
C ARG A 135 8.12 -1.17 18.60
N ASP A 136 9.43 -1.00 18.78
CA ASP A 136 10.31 -0.32 17.84
C ASP A 136 11.34 -1.30 17.26
N GLU A 137 11.16 -1.66 15.99
CA GLU A 137 12.08 -2.54 15.27
C GLU A 137 13.50 -1.97 15.21
N HIS A 138 13.63 -0.64 15.07
CA HIS A 138 14.92 0.00 14.93
C HIS A 138 15.76 -0.10 16.20
N LEU A 139 15.11 -0.14 17.37
CA LEU A 139 15.79 -0.40 18.64
C LEU A 139 16.53 -1.75 18.61
N LEU A 140 15.92 -2.79 18.05
CA LEU A 140 16.55 -4.12 17.91
C LEU A 140 17.75 -4.09 16.96
N VAL A 141 17.65 -3.31 15.88
CA VAL A 141 18.77 -3.11 14.94
C VAL A 141 19.94 -2.43 15.63
N LYS A 142 19.69 -1.36 16.40
CA LYS A 142 20.72 -0.65 17.18
C LYS A 142 21.39 -1.55 18.21
N LEU A 143 20.63 -2.47 18.81
CA LEU A 143 21.14 -3.44 19.78
C LEU A 143 21.93 -4.59 19.15
N GLY A 144 21.91 -4.74 17.82
CA GLY A 144 22.61 -5.83 17.14
C GLY A 144 22.10 -7.23 17.54
N VAL A 145 20.79 -7.39 17.72
CA VAL A 145 20.21 -8.69 18.13
C VAL A 145 20.51 -9.78 17.10
N ASN A 146 20.64 -11.03 17.56
CA ASN A 146 20.94 -12.15 16.66
C ASN A 146 19.74 -12.54 15.79
N TYR A 147 18.53 -12.40 16.33
CA TYR A 147 17.29 -12.71 15.64
C TYR A 147 16.21 -11.69 15.97
N SER A 148 15.49 -11.22 14.96
CA SER A 148 14.29 -10.39 15.11
C SER A 148 13.06 -11.18 14.68
N TYR A 149 12.03 -11.19 15.52
CA TYR A 149 10.75 -11.85 15.26
C TYR A 149 9.61 -10.83 15.32
N LYS A 150 8.98 -10.59 14.17
CA LYS A 150 7.75 -9.79 14.10
C LYS A 150 6.57 -10.62 14.59
N VAL A 151 5.87 -10.14 15.61
CA VAL A 151 4.67 -10.81 16.11
C VAL A 151 3.50 -10.47 15.18
N GLU A 152 3.00 -11.50 14.50
CA GLU A 152 1.87 -11.41 13.59
C GLU A 152 0.53 -11.37 14.33
N LYS A 153 -0.50 -10.88 13.63
CA LYS A 153 -1.88 -10.89 14.14
C LYS A 153 -2.40 -12.32 14.28
N MET A 154 -3.35 -12.50 15.17
CA MET A 154 -4.08 -13.77 15.26
C MET A 154 -4.90 -13.99 14.00
N ASN A 155 -4.92 -15.23 13.51
CA ASN A 155 -5.83 -15.61 12.44
C ASN A 155 -7.29 -15.58 12.95
N HIS A 156 -8.26 -15.68 12.04
CA HIS A 156 -9.67 -15.53 12.38
C HIS A 156 -10.17 -16.60 13.36
N SER A 157 -9.76 -17.87 13.19
CA SER A 157 -10.17 -18.98 14.07
C SER A 157 -9.64 -18.83 15.49
N ASP A 158 -8.36 -18.51 15.64
CA ASP A 158 -7.74 -18.32 16.96
C ASP A 158 -8.30 -17.05 17.63
N SER A 159 -8.61 -16.03 16.83
CA SER A 159 -9.24 -14.80 17.32
C SER A 159 -10.63 -15.08 17.89
N LEU A 160 -11.45 -15.85 17.17
CA LEU A 160 -12.76 -16.27 17.64
C LEU A 160 -12.65 -17.09 18.91
N GLN A 161 -11.71 -18.03 18.98
CA GLN A 161 -11.49 -18.84 20.17
C GLN A 161 -11.12 -17.98 21.39
N LEU A 162 -10.16 -17.06 21.23
CA LEU A 162 -9.75 -16.17 22.33
C LEU A 162 -10.91 -15.28 22.78
N PHE A 163 -11.61 -14.64 21.84
CA PHE A 163 -12.79 -13.85 22.15
C PHE A 163 -13.84 -14.67 22.91
N SER A 164 -14.13 -15.89 22.45
CA SER A 164 -15.11 -16.76 23.07
C SER A 164 -14.73 -17.17 24.50
N TRP A 165 -13.45 -17.39 24.78
CA TRP A 165 -13.01 -17.65 26.15
C TRP A 165 -13.33 -16.48 27.08
N HIS A 166 -13.11 -15.25 26.64
CA HIS A 166 -13.40 -14.05 27.45
C HIS A 166 -14.90 -13.75 27.54
N ALA A 167 -15.67 -14.00 26.48
CA ALA A 167 -17.10 -13.69 26.41
C ALA A 167 -18.00 -14.77 27.04
N PHE A 168 -17.68 -16.05 26.84
CA PHE A 168 -18.53 -17.20 27.19
C PHE A 168 -17.88 -18.20 28.15
N ASN A 169 -16.60 -18.04 28.50
CA ASN A 169 -15.82 -19.08 29.20
C ASN A 169 -15.72 -20.42 28.43
N MET A 170 -15.86 -20.38 27.10
CA MET A 170 -15.80 -21.55 26.23
C MET A 170 -15.01 -21.24 24.96
N PRO A 171 -14.42 -22.24 24.27
CA PRO A 171 -13.61 -22.01 23.07
C PRO A 171 -14.42 -21.61 21.83
N HIS A 172 -15.75 -21.63 21.89
CA HIS A 172 -16.64 -21.28 20.78
C HIS A 172 -17.81 -20.45 21.31
N PRO A 173 -18.41 -19.58 20.49
CA PRO A 173 -19.61 -18.86 20.87
C PRO A 173 -20.81 -19.81 20.95
N GLU A 174 -21.83 -19.41 21.71
CA GLU A 174 -23.15 -20.04 21.65
C GLU A 174 -23.80 -19.78 20.27
N ASP A 175 -24.65 -20.69 19.80
CA ASP A 175 -25.22 -20.64 18.44
C ASP A 175 -25.92 -19.30 18.14
N ASP A 176 -26.72 -18.79 19.07
CA ASP A 176 -27.44 -17.50 18.93
C ASP A 176 -26.48 -16.29 18.90
N PHE A 177 -25.24 -16.45 19.36
CA PHE A 177 -24.22 -15.41 19.41
C PHE A 177 -23.17 -15.53 18.30
N TRP A 178 -23.28 -16.52 17.40
CA TRP A 178 -22.29 -16.77 16.37
C TRP A 178 -22.00 -15.52 15.52
N GLU A 179 -23.01 -14.99 14.82
CA GLU A 179 -22.85 -13.86 13.89
C GLU A 179 -22.29 -12.60 14.57
N ILE A 180 -22.74 -12.32 15.79
CA ILE A 180 -22.31 -11.13 16.51
C ILE A 180 -20.90 -11.28 17.10
N SER A 181 -20.49 -12.50 17.41
CA SER A 181 -19.12 -12.83 17.81
C SER A 181 -18.18 -12.64 16.62
N ILE A 182 -18.57 -13.07 15.42
CA ILE A 182 -17.81 -12.77 14.20
C ILE A 182 -17.65 -11.27 14.02
N ALA A 183 -18.73 -10.49 14.15
CA ALA A 183 -18.66 -9.03 14.02
C ALA A 183 -17.75 -8.36 15.06
N ALA A 184 -17.63 -8.91 16.28
CA ALA A 184 -16.70 -8.43 17.31
C ALA A 184 -15.24 -8.78 16.98
N VAL A 185 -15.00 -10.00 16.49
CA VAL A 185 -13.68 -10.47 16.03
C VAL A 185 -13.18 -9.65 14.84
N ASP A 186 -14.06 -9.39 13.88
CA ASP A 186 -13.75 -8.58 12.69
C ASP A 186 -13.36 -7.15 13.09
N TYR A 187 -14.08 -6.56 14.05
CA TYR A 187 -13.72 -5.25 14.60
C TYR A 187 -12.36 -5.26 15.31
N ALA A 188 -12.04 -6.32 16.06
CA ALA A 188 -10.74 -6.47 16.71
C ALA A 188 -9.59 -6.66 15.71
N GLY A 189 -9.87 -7.20 14.52
CA GLY A 189 -8.90 -7.34 13.42
C GLY A 189 -7.70 -8.23 13.76
N GLY A 190 -7.89 -9.24 14.63
CA GLY A 190 -6.84 -10.16 15.07
C GLY A 190 -5.92 -9.60 16.16
N LEU A 191 -6.30 -8.51 16.83
CA LEU A 191 -5.56 -7.94 17.96
C LEU A 191 -5.97 -8.58 19.30
N PRO A 192 -5.11 -9.35 19.98
CA PRO A 192 -5.45 -10.06 21.23
C PRO A 192 -6.02 -9.15 22.32
N LEU A 193 -5.40 -8.00 22.56
CA LEU A 193 -5.87 -7.02 23.55
C LEU A 193 -7.32 -6.59 23.29
N ALA A 194 -7.66 -6.32 22.02
CA ALA A 194 -9.02 -5.91 21.67
C ALA A 194 -10.02 -7.06 21.86
N LEU A 195 -9.65 -8.29 21.48
CA LEU A 195 -10.48 -9.48 21.69
C LEU A 195 -10.79 -9.70 23.18
N GLU A 196 -9.79 -9.56 24.05
CA GLU A 196 -9.94 -9.69 25.51
C GLU A 196 -10.86 -8.61 26.09
N VAL A 197 -10.64 -7.34 25.74
CA VAL A 197 -11.44 -6.21 26.23
C VAL A 197 -12.89 -6.33 25.79
N LEU A 198 -13.12 -6.63 24.51
CA LEU A 198 -14.47 -6.80 23.96
C LEU A 198 -15.18 -7.99 24.59
N GLY A 199 -14.52 -9.15 24.66
CA GLY A 199 -15.11 -10.35 25.24
C GLY A 199 -15.49 -10.13 26.71
N SER A 200 -14.59 -9.51 27.47
CA SER A 200 -14.81 -9.23 28.90
C SER A 200 -15.93 -8.21 29.15
N ASP A 201 -16.04 -7.14 28.34
CA ASP A 201 -17.13 -6.16 28.49
C ASP A 201 -18.50 -6.74 28.09
N LEU A 202 -18.52 -7.60 27.06
CA LEU A 202 -19.75 -8.16 26.51
C LEU A 202 -20.30 -9.36 27.32
N ARG A 203 -19.45 -9.98 28.13
CA ARG A 203 -19.78 -11.15 28.94
C ARG A 203 -21.06 -10.99 29.75
N GLY A 204 -21.93 -12.00 29.69
CA GLY A 204 -23.18 -12.06 30.45
C GLY A 204 -24.26 -11.06 30.01
N ARG A 205 -24.05 -10.33 28.90
CA ARG A 205 -25.04 -9.38 28.34
C ARG A 205 -25.88 -10.04 27.25
N SER A 206 -27.07 -9.49 27.01
CA SER A 206 -27.95 -9.95 25.93
C SER A 206 -27.41 -9.58 24.54
N ILE A 207 -27.84 -10.31 23.50
CA ILE A 207 -27.51 -10.03 22.09
C ILE A 207 -27.83 -8.59 21.69
N THR A 208 -28.96 -8.03 22.13
CA THR A 208 -29.33 -6.63 21.89
C THR A 208 -28.32 -5.65 22.51
N LYS A 209 -27.83 -5.96 23.71
CA LYS A 209 -26.82 -5.14 24.36
C LYS A 209 -25.45 -5.27 23.68
N TRP A 210 -25.12 -6.45 23.15
CA TRP A 210 -23.93 -6.63 22.31
C TRP A 210 -23.98 -5.75 21.07
N LYS A 211 -25.11 -5.77 20.33
CA LYS A 211 -25.27 -4.97 19.09
C LYS A 211 -25.02 -3.49 19.35
N THR A 212 -25.71 -2.93 20.35
CA THR A 212 -25.57 -1.52 20.72
C THR A 212 -24.18 -1.17 21.26
N THR A 213 -23.50 -2.09 21.94
CA THR A 213 -22.13 -1.87 22.45
C THR A 213 -21.11 -1.89 21.32
N LEU A 214 -21.21 -2.82 20.37
CA LEU A 214 -20.34 -2.86 19.19
C LEU A 214 -20.55 -1.65 18.28
N GLU A 215 -21.80 -1.20 18.10
CA GLU A 215 -22.11 0.06 17.41
C GLU A 215 -21.46 1.27 18.10
N LYS A 216 -21.49 1.31 19.45
CA LYS A 216 -20.79 2.34 20.21
C LYS A 216 -19.29 2.30 19.95
N PHE A 217 -18.65 1.13 19.98
CA PHE A 217 -17.20 1.01 19.75
C PHE A 217 -16.78 1.45 18.34
N ARG A 218 -17.59 1.15 17.32
CA ARG A 218 -17.36 1.64 15.94
C ARG A 218 -17.40 3.17 15.83
N LYS A 219 -18.21 3.83 16.67
CA LYS A 219 -18.31 5.29 16.70
C LYS A 219 -17.23 5.91 17.56
N SER A 220 -17.04 5.38 18.77
CA SER A 220 -16.11 5.85 19.79
C SER A 220 -15.33 4.63 20.31
N PRO A 221 -14.06 4.49 19.89
CA PRO A 221 -13.24 3.35 20.31
C PRO A 221 -13.07 3.28 21.83
N ASP A 222 -12.81 2.07 22.34
CA ASP A 222 -12.66 1.83 23.77
C ASP A 222 -11.39 2.48 24.35
N ALA A 223 -11.53 3.24 25.44
CA ALA A 223 -10.44 4.03 26.03
C ALA A 223 -9.22 3.19 26.44
N GLN A 224 -9.42 1.97 26.94
CA GLN A 224 -8.32 1.09 27.36
C GLN A 224 -7.49 0.63 26.15
N ILE A 225 -8.16 0.26 25.06
CA ILE A 225 -7.49 -0.10 23.80
C ILE A 225 -6.73 1.11 23.27
N GLN A 226 -7.36 2.28 23.28
CA GLN A 226 -6.78 3.53 22.77
C GLN A 226 -5.54 3.96 23.56
N GLU A 227 -5.57 3.86 24.89
CA GLU A 227 -4.42 4.19 25.73
C GLU A 227 -3.21 3.32 25.40
N ILE A 228 -3.41 2.01 25.28
CA ILE A 228 -2.32 1.07 25.00
C ILE A 228 -1.76 1.26 23.59
N LEU A 229 -2.61 1.47 22.59
CA LEU A 229 -2.15 1.77 21.23
C LEU A 229 -1.44 3.13 21.14
N GLY A 230 -1.92 4.12 21.90
CA GLY A 230 -1.46 5.51 21.89
C GLY A 230 -0.06 5.74 22.46
N ILE A 231 0.50 4.79 23.21
CA ILE A 231 1.87 4.86 23.75
C ILE A 231 2.89 5.15 22.63
N SER A 232 2.85 4.39 21.53
CA SER A 232 3.82 4.57 20.44
C SER A 232 3.66 5.95 19.78
N PHE A 233 2.42 6.43 19.63
CA PHE A 233 2.12 7.74 19.08
C PHE A 233 2.66 8.88 19.96
N LYS A 234 2.52 8.77 21.29
CA LYS A 234 3.05 9.75 22.25
C LYS A 234 4.57 9.88 22.20
N SER A 235 5.29 8.83 21.77
CA SER A 235 6.75 8.88 21.61
C SER A 235 7.22 9.61 20.33
N LEU A 236 6.32 9.89 19.39
CA LEU A 236 6.66 10.56 18.12
C LEU A 236 6.90 12.05 18.33
N ASP A 237 7.74 12.64 17.48
CA ASP A 237 7.86 14.09 17.37
C ASP A 237 6.61 14.71 16.71
N HIS A 238 6.49 16.04 16.79
CA HIS A 238 5.32 16.75 16.28
C HIS A 238 5.09 16.48 14.77
N THR A 239 6.14 16.58 13.96
CA THR A 239 6.08 16.40 12.51
C THR A 239 5.56 15.02 12.13
N THR A 240 6.07 13.97 12.78
CA THR A 240 5.67 12.59 12.52
C THR A 240 4.25 12.29 13.02
N ARG A 241 3.80 12.96 14.10
CA ARG A 241 2.40 12.89 14.54
C ARG A 241 1.45 13.47 13.50
N GLU A 242 1.77 14.62 12.90
CA GLU A 242 0.94 15.21 11.85
C GLU A 242 0.85 14.29 10.62
N VAL A 243 1.97 13.71 10.19
CA VAL A 243 1.98 12.71 9.10
C VAL A 243 1.15 11.47 9.46
N PHE A 244 1.24 10.98 10.70
CA PHE A 244 0.43 9.85 11.16
C PHE A 244 -1.08 10.16 11.08
N LEU A 245 -1.48 11.34 11.54
CA LEU A 245 -2.89 11.77 11.52
C LEU A 245 -3.40 11.97 10.08
N ASP A 246 -2.56 12.48 9.17
CA ASP A 246 -2.87 12.57 7.74
C ASP A 246 -3.10 11.19 7.13
N ILE A 247 -2.24 10.22 7.44
CA ILE A 247 -2.39 8.85 6.95
C ILE A 247 -3.69 8.25 7.47
N ALA A 248 -3.95 8.33 8.78
CA ALA A 248 -5.15 7.77 9.39
C ALA A 248 -6.46 8.35 8.84
N CYS A 249 -6.46 9.63 8.44
CA CYS A 249 -7.65 10.30 7.93
C CYS A 249 -7.81 10.18 6.40
N PHE A 250 -6.72 10.18 5.62
CA PHE A 250 -6.78 10.43 4.18
C PHE A 250 -6.05 9.42 3.29
N PHE A 251 -4.92 8.86 3.74
CA PHE A 251 -3.98 8.17 2.84
C PHE A 251 -3.92 6.65 2.99
N ILE A 252 -4.81 6.03 3.78
CA ILE A 252 -4.92 4.57 3.82
C ILE A 252 -5.34 4.04 2.43
N GLY A 253 -4.60 3.04 1.96
CA GLY A 253 -4.77 2.41 0.65
C GLY A 253 -4.21 3.23 -0.53
N VAL A 254 -3.60 4.39 -0.27
CA VAL A 254 -3.01 5.24 -1.31
C VAL A 254 -1.56 4.83 -1.56
N ASN A 255 -1.13 4.93 -2.82
CA ASN A 255 0.24 4.64 -3.23
C ASN A 255 1.24 5.57 -2.52
N ILE A 256 2.34 5.01 -2.04
CA ILE A 256 3.32 5.71 -1.22
C ILE A 256 4.05 6.84 -1.97
N GLU A 257 4.40 6.64 -3.24
CA GLU A 257 5.09 7.66 -4.05
C GLU A 257 4.18 8.89 -4.26
N TYR A 258 2.88 8.64 -4.44
CA TYR A 258 1.87 9.68 -4.53
C TYR A 258 1.74 10.48 -3.22
N VAL A 259 1.75 9.79 -2.07
CA VAL A 259 1.68 10.41 -0.75
C VAL A 259 2.94 11.22 -0.44
N PHE A 260 4.13 10.74 -0.84
CA PHE A 260 5.39 11.46 -0.66
C PHE A 260 5.35 12.83 -1.35
N LYS A 261 4.90 12.87 -2.61
CA LYS A 261 4.77 14.13 -3.36
C LYS A 261 3.89 15.15 -2.63
N ILE A 262 2.79 14.70 -2.02
CA ILE A 262 1.86 15.57 -1.30
C ILE A 262 2.49 16.08 0.01
N LEU A 263 3.08 15.17 0.80
CA LEU A 263 3.61 15.49 2.13
C LEU A 263 4.87 16.37 2.06
N GLU A 264 5.77 16.15 1.10
CA GLU A 264 6.95 17.01 0.87
C GLU A 264 6.53 18.47 0.67
N GLU A 265 5.50 18.70 -0.15
CA GLU A 265 5.01 20.03 -0.48
C GLU A 265 4.13 20.64 0.62
N CYS A 266 3.65 19.82 1.56
CA CYS A 266 3.12 20.28 2.84
C CYS A 266 4.22 20.74 3.82
N GLY A 267 5.50 20.57 3.47
CA GLY A 267 6.64 20.93 4.32
C GLY A 267 7.08 19.82 5.29
N PHE A 268 6.62 18.59 5.08
CA PHE A 268 7.05 17.43 5.87
C PHE A 268 8.24 16.70 5.22
N PHE A 269 8.86 15.82 6.01
CA PHE A 269 9.91 14.89 5.56
C PHE A 269 9.33 13.47 5.55
N PRO A 270 8.55 13.08 4.51
CA PRO A 270 7.80 11.83 4.53
C PRO A 270 8.70 10.59 4.56
N ASP A 271 9.90 10.67 3.98
CA ASP A 271 10.90 9.60 4.02
C ASP A 271 11.27 9.25 5.47
N ILE A 272 11.57 10.25 6.29
CA ILE A 272 11.91 10.07 7.71
C ILE A 272 10.66 9.68 8.50
N ALA A 273 9.58 10.44 8.36
CA ALA A 273 8.37 10.27 9.16
C ALA A 273 7.72 8.89 8.93
N ILE A 274 7.52 8.48 7.67
CA ILE A 274 6.89 7.19 7.35
C ILE A 274 7.81 6.03 7.75
N ASN A 275 9.13 6.18 7.61
CA ASN A 275 10.08 5.18 8.08
C ASN A 275 9.97 4.96 9.60
N ILE A 276 9.93 6.03 10.39
CA ILE A 276 9.71 5.95 11.85
C ILE A 276 8.38 5.27 12.17
N LEU A 277 7.30 5.60 11.45
CA LEU A 277 5.98 4.97 11.66
C LEU A 277 5.99 3.47 11.35
N VAL A 278 6.72 3.04 10.32
CA VAL A 278 6.91 1.62 9.99
C VAL A 278 7.73 0.91 11.07
N GLN A 279 8.86 1.51 11.48
CA GLN A 279 9.72 0.96 12.54
C GLN A 279 8.96 0.78 13.87
N LYS A 280 8.07 1.72 14.21
CA LYS A 280 7.21 1.65 15.39
C LYS A 280 5.94 0.81 15.21
N SER A 281 5.83 0.08 14.10
CA SER A 281 4.69 -0.80 13.77
C SER A 281 3.33 -0.08 13.78
N LEU A 282 3.30 1.22 13.49
CA LEU A 282 2.07 2.02 13.41
C LEU A 282 1.48 2.01 11.99
N VAL A 283 2.34 1.90 10.98
CA VAL A 283 1.99 1.86 9.56
C VAL A 283 2.70 0.67 8.90
N LYS A 284 2.13 0.12 7.85
CA LYS A 284 2.75 -0.89 6.98
C LYS A 284 2.69 -0.43 5.53
N ILE A 285 3.63 -0.89 4.72
CA ILE A 285 3.61 -0.71 3.27
C ILE A 285 3.32 -2.08 2.66
N ASP A 286 2.14 -2.23 2.05
CA ASP A 286 1.72 -3.44 1.36
C ASP A 286 1.92 -3.24 -0.14
N ASN A 287 2.92 -3.93 -0.70
CA ASN A 287 3.43 -3.71 -2.06
C ASN A 287 3.92 -2.26 -2.26
N THR A 288 3.01 -1.35 -2.60
CA THR A 288 3.27 0.08 -2.79
C THR A 288 2.25 0.98 -2.08
N ASN A 289 1.26 0.42 -1.38
CA ASN A 289 0.21 1.18 -0.73
C ASN A 289 0.42 1.25 0.78
N LEU A 290 0.09 2.41 1.36
CA LEU A 290 0.10 2.59 2.80
C LEU A 290 -1.09 1.85 3.43
N SER A 291 -0.83 1.05 4.45
CA SER A 291 -1.84 0.36 5.24
C SER A 291 -1.64 0.61 6.73
N MET A 292 -2.74 0.56 7.47
CA MET A 292 -2.76 0.76 8.92
C MET A 292 -3.75 -0.24 9.51
N HIS A 293 -3.46 -0.73 10.72
CA HIS A 293 -4.44 -1.51 11.45
C HIS A 293 -5.69 -0.67 11.74
N ASP A 294 -6.88 -1.22 11.57
CA ASP A 294 -8.15 -0.49 11.79
C ASP A 294 -8.22 0.19 13.17
N LEU A 295 -7.91 -0.53 14.25
CA LEU A 295 -7.84 0.07 15.59
C LEU A 295 -6.77 1.17 15.76
N ILE A 296 -5.65 1.14 15.02
CA ILE A 296 -4.63 2.23 15.02
C ILE A 296 -5.15 3.43 14.21
N ARG A 297 -5.83 3.18 13.09
CA ARG A 297 -6.51 4.23 12.31
C ARG A 297 -7.57 4.92 13.17
N ASP A 298 -8.39 4.12 13.84
CA ASP A 298 -9.48 4.61 14.67
C ASP A 298 -8.94 5.37 15.89
N MET A 299 -7.74 5.00 16.39
CA MET A 299 -6.98 5.79 17.35
C MET A 299 -6.58 7.16 16.83
N GLY A 300 -5.96 7.24 15.64
CA GLY A 300 -5.61 8.52 15.04
C GLY A 300 -6.83 9.43 14.86
N ARG A 301 -7.94 8.85 14.39
CA ARG A 301 -9.22 9.53 14.22
C ARG A 301 -9.82 9.98 15.57
N GLU A 302 -9.75 9.17 16.61
CA GLU A 302 -10.23 9.54 17.93
C GLU A 302 -9.40 10.67 18.55
N ILE A 303 -8.08 10.68 18.35
CA ILE A 303 -7.21 11.80 18.76
C ILE A 303 -7.69 13.12 18.13
N VAL A 304 -7.94 13.13 16.82
CA VAL A 304 -8.47 14.33 16.15
C VAL A 304 -9.87 14.68 16.65
N ARG A 305 -10.72 13.69 16.93
CA ARG A 305 -12.06 13.93 17.49
C ARG A 305 -12.00 14.64 18.85
N GLN A 306 -10.99 14.34 19.65
CA GLN A 306 -10.78 14.91 20.99
C GLN A 306 -10.26 16.35 20.97
N GLU A 307 -9.74 16.86 19.86
CA GLU A 307 -9.34 18.26 19.72
C GLU A 307 -10.50 19.22 20.00
N SER A 308 -11.71 18.87 19.55
CA SER A 308 -12.91 19.67 19.80
C SER A 308 -14.20 18.89 19.69
N ARG A 309 -15.17 19.24 20.53
CA ARG A 309 -16.56 18.77 20.43
C ARG A 309 -17.27 19.30 19.18
N HIS A 310 -16.78 20.40 18.61
CA HIS A 310 -17.33 21.01 17.40
C HIS A 310 -16.53 20.54 16.19
N PRO A 311 -17.10 19.79 15.24
CA PRO A 311 -16.32 19.21 14.15
C PRO A 311 -15.55 20.25 13.32
N GLY A 312 -16.16 21.41 13.04
CA GLY A 312 -15.50 22.49 12.28
C GLY A 312 -14.30 23.16 12.97
N MET A 313 -14.00 22.80 14.22
CA MET A 313 -12.85 23.25 15.00
C MET A 313 -11.79 22.15 15.18
N ARG A 314 -11.82 21.10 14.35
CA ARG A 314 -10.82 20.02 14.33
C ARG A 314 -9.88 20.19 13.13
N SER A 315 -8.64 19.79 13.30
CA SER A 315 -7.59 19.84 12.27
C SER A 315 -7.96 19.02 11.04
N ARG A 316 -8.57 17.85 11.25
CA ARG A 316 -8.96 16.92 10.18
C ARG A 316 -10.41 16.49 10.31
N LEU A 317 -11.10 16.41 9.18
CA LEU A 317 -12.47 15.96 9.07
C LEU A 317 -12.53 14.76 8.13
N TRP A 318 -12.97 13.61 8.62
CA TRP A 318 -13.04 12.35 7.85
C TRP A 318 -14.40 11.64 7.94
N SER A 319 -15.18 11.93 8.99
CA SER A 319 -16.51 11.35 9.16
C SER A 319 -17.48 12.05 8.23
N HIS A 320 -18.10 11.32 7.30
CA HIS A 320 -19.04 11.89 6.34
C HIS A 320 -20.21 12.62 7.02
N GLU A 321 -20.72 12.11 8.15
CA GLU A 321 -21.77 12.79 8.94
C GLU A 321 -21.30 14.16 9.44
N ASP A 322 -20.12 14.21 10.05
CA ASP A 322 -19.53 15.45 10.59
C ASP A 322 -19.19 16.43 9.46
N VAL A 323 -18.62 15.93 8.36
CA VAL A 323 -18.25 16.74 7.19
C VAL A 323 -19.49 17.34 6.55
N LEU A 324 -20.56 16.56 6.33
CA LEU A 324 -21.81 17.07 5.79
C LEU A 324 -22.44 18.10 6.72
N LYS A 325 -22.39 17.87 8.04
CA LYS A 325 -22.87 18.85 9.02
C LYS A 325 -22.07 20.15 8.94
N VAL A 326 -20.75 20.08 8.84
CA VAL A 326 -19.85 21.24 8.74
C VAL A 326 -20.11 22.01 7.45
N LEU A 327 -20.19 21.31 6.31
CA LEU A 327 -20.37 21.93 5.00
C LEU A 327 -21.78 22.51 4.83
N LYS A 328 -22.84 21.85 5.29
CA LYS A 328 -24.22 22.38 5.15
C LYS A 328 -24.50 23.59 6.04
N ASN A 329 -23.78 23.72 7.16
CA ASN A 329 -24.01 24.79 8.14
C ASN A 329 -22.86 25.82 8.18
N HIS A 330 -21.94 25.77 7.21
CA HIS A 330 -20.80 26.69 7.08
C HIS A 330 -19.96 26.82 8.37
N MET A 331 -19.80 25.71 9.11
CA MET A 331 -19.12 25.70 10.41
C MET A 331 -17.60 25.50 10.32
N GLY A 332 -17.05 25.38 9.12
CA GLY A 332 -15.60 25.22 8.94
C GLY A 332 -14.84 26.42 9.49
N SER A 333 -13.68 26.20 10.09
CA SER A 333 -12.81 27.24 10.63
C SER A 333 -11.41 27.16 10.03
N GLU A 334 -10.56 28.14 10.33
CA GLU A 334 -9.15 28.16 9.92
C GLU A 334 -8.32 27.02 10.55
N VAL A 335 -8.84 26.34 11.57
CA VAL A 335 -8.18 25.16 12.17
C VAL A 335 -8.23 23.96 11.22
N VAL A 336 -9.22 23.89 10.31
CA VAL A 336 -9.39 22.74 9.41
C VAL A 336 -8.30 22.75 8.34
N GLU A 337 -7.40 21.78 8.41
CA GLU A 337 -6.33 21.54 7.46
C GLU A 337 -6.68 20.44 6.44
N GLY A 338 -7.55 19.51 6.80
CA GLY A 338 -7.93 18.40 5.93
C GLY A 338 -9.42 18.06 6.00
N LEU A 339 -10.02 17.79 4.84
CA LEU A 339 -11.43 17.42 4.74
C LEU A 339 -11.62 16.26 3.76
N SER A 340 -12.24 15.18 4.23
CA SER A 340 -12.59 13.99 3.46
C SER A 340 -14.08 13.69 3.58
N LEU A 341 -14.81 13.88 2.49
CA LEU A 341 -16.17 13.39 2.31
C LEU A 341 -16.12 12.11 1.48
N ASN A 342 -16.24 10.95 2.14
CA ASN A 342 -16.34 9.66 1.46
C ASN A 342 -17.60 8.94 1.90
N LEU A 343 -18.56 8.78 0.99
CA LEU A 343 -19.82 8.08 1.28
C LEU A 343 -19.67 6.56 1.11
N PRO A 344 -20.30 5.76 1.99
CA PRO A 344 -20.37 4.32 1.81
C PRO A 344 -21.13 3.98 0.53
N ILE A 345 -20.87 2.78 -0.01
CA ILE A 345 -21.40 2.32 -1.31
C ILE A 345 -22.92 2.47 -1.40
N HIS A 346 -23.65 2.18 -0.32
CA HIS A 346 -25.11 2.26 -0.27
C HIS A 346 -25.67 3.68 -0.35
N ASP A 347 -24.87 4.71 -0.04
CA ASP A 347 -25.30 6.11 0.01
C ASP A 347 -24.79 6.93 -1.19
N GLN A 348 -24.05 6.32 -2.13
CA GLN A 348 -23.38 7.08 -3.21
C GLN A 348 -24.32 7.76 -4.20
N ASP A 349 -25.56 7.25 -4.32
CA ASP A 349 -26.58 7.81 -5.20
C ASP A 349 -27.38 8.94 -4.53
N GLN A 350 -27.13 9.22 -3.24
CA GLN A 350 -27.77 10.31 -2.51
C GLN A 350 -27.47 11.66 -3.18
N VAL A 351 -28.52 12.46 -3.38
CA VAL A 351 -28.37 13.83 -3.87
C VAL A 351 -27.94 14.73 -2.72
N ILE A 352 -26.77 15.35 -2.87
CA ILE A 352 -26.23 16.28 -1.87
C ILE A 352 -26.09 17.64 -2.53
N SER A 353 -26.71 18.66 -1.93
CA SER A 353 -26.55 20.05 -2.33
C SER A 353 -25.63 20.77 -1.34
N LEU A 354 -24.56 21.39 -1.85
CA LEU A 354 -23.62 22.21 -1.08
C LEU A 354 -23.52 23.60 -1.70
N GLU A 355 -23.24 24.60 -0.86
CA GLU A 355 -22.89 25.95 -1.26
C GLU A 355 -21.36 26.10 -1.26
N SER A 356 -20.80 26.76 -2.26
CA SER A 356 -19.35 26.96 -2.40
C SER A 356 -18.73 27.74 -1.23
N GLU A 357 -19.52 28.60 -0.61
CA GLU A 357 -19.21 29.44 0.53
C GLU A 357 -18.89 28.61 1.79
N ALA A 358 -19.34 27.35 1.83
CA ALA A 358 -19.03 26.42 2.91
C ALA A 358 -17.51 26.22 3.11
N PHE A 359 -16.70 26.43 2.08
CA PHE A 359 -15.24 26.30 2.14
C PHE A 359 -14.53 27.59 2.54
N ALA A 360 -15.20 28.74 2.51
CA ALA A 360 -14.56 30.06 2.59
C ALA A 360 -13.80 30.33 3.91
N ASN A 361 -14.27 29.73 5.01
CA ASN A 361 -13.65 29.91 6.33
C ASN A 361 -12.47 28.96 6.59
N MET A 362 -12.30 27.91 5.78
CA MET A 362 -11.24 26.89 5.96
C MET A 362 -9.95 27.32 5.26
N LYS A 363 -9.37 28.43 5.73
CA LYS A 363 -8.24 29.13 5.08
C LYS A 363 -6.93 28.35 5.06
N ASN A 364 -6.75 27.38 5.95
CA ASN A 364 -5.56 26.53 6.05
C ASN A 364 -5.78 25.13 5.44
N LEU A 365 -6.90 24.92 4.73
CA LEU A 365 -7.20 23.63 4.12
C LEU A 365 -6.12 23.29 3.08
N ARG A 366 -5.39 22.20 3.33
CA ARG A 366 -4.33 21.67 2.46
C ARG A 366 -4.68 20.36 1.78
N LEU A 367 -5.56 19.55 2.40
CA LEU A 367 -6.02 18.26 1.87
C LEU A 367 -7.55 18.29 1.66
N LEU A 368 -8.00 18.10 0.42
CA LEU A 368 -9.41 17.98 0.10
C LEU A 368 -9.68 16.67 -0.64
N GLN A 369 -10.53 15.83 -0.06
CA GLN A 369 -11.00 14.58 -0.65
C GLN A 369 -12.53 14.54 -0.67
N ILE A 370 -13.11 14.31 -1.83
CA ILE A 370 -14.54 14.08 -2.04
C ILE A 370 -14.66 12.87 -2.97
N LYS A 371 -15.11 11.75 -2.40
CA LYS A 371 -15.27 10.45 -3.07
C LYS A 371 -16.63 9.85 -2.79
N GLY A 372 -17.10 9.00 -3.70
CA GLY A 372 -18.36 8.28 -3.53
C GLY A 372 -19.60 9.18 -3.56
N VAL A 373 -19.53 10.41 -4.07
CA VAL A 373 -20.70 11.29 -4.21
C VAL A 373 -21.03 11.48 -5.68
N LYS A 374 -21.89 10.62 -6.26
CA LYS A 374 -22.19 10.70 -7.70
C LYS A 374 -23.08 11.90 -8.05
N ASN A 375 -24.00 12.24 -7.15
CA ASN A 375 -25.03 13.26 -7.38
C ASN A 375 -24.81 14.52 -6.54
N LEU A 376 -23.58 15.05 -6.54
CA LEU A 376 -23.25 16.31 -5.87
C LEU A 376 -23.72 17.50 -6.71
N LYS A 377 -24.55 18.37 -6.13
CA LYS A 377 -24.91 19.68 -6.66
C LYS A 377 -24.16 20.75 -5.89
N LEU A 378 -23.36 21.54 -6.60
CA LEU A 378 -22.64 22.66 -6.01
C LEU A 378 -23.24 23.96 -6.52
N GLN A 379 -23.73 24.79 -5.60
CA GLN A 379 -24.20 26.15 -5.89
C GLN A 379 -23.06 27.13 -5.63
N GLY A 380 -22.99 28.19 -6.44
CA GLY A 380 -21.92 29.19 -6.36
C GLY A 380 -20.63 28.78 -7.06
N CYS A 381 -19.55 29.53 -6.83
CA CYS A 381 -18.25 29.35 -7.47
C CYS A 381 -17.20 28.95 -6.44
N ILE A 382 -16.38 27.95 -6.75
CA ILE A 382 -15.32 27.44 -5.86
C ILE A 382 -14.10 28.36 -5.70
N GLU A 383 -14.21 29.64 -6.08
CA GLU A 383 -13.12 30.62 -5.96
C GLU A 383 -12.66 30.85 -4.52
N HIS A 384 -13.48 30.46 -3.54
CA HIS A 384 -13.20 30.56 -2.11
C HIS A 384 -12.36 29.41 -1.53
N LEU A 385 -11.89 28.48 -2.37
CA LEU A 385 -11.00 27.41 -1.91
C LEU A 385 -9.69 27.98 -1.37
N SER A 386 -9.15 27.28 -0.36
CA SER A 386 -7.91 27.65 0.31
C SER A 386 -6.72 27.70 -0.65
N LYS A 387 -5.87 28.72 -0.48
CA LYS A 387 -4.60 28.87 -1.20
C LYS A 387 -3.53 27.89 -0.71
N GLU A 388 -3.79 27.23 0.41
CA GLU A 388 -2.91 26.21 1.00
C GLU A 388 -3.14 24.80 0.44
N LEU A 389 -4.09 24.61 -0.48
CA LEU A 389 -4.35 23.31 -1.08
C LEU A 389 -3.10 22.73 -1.76
N ARG A 390 -2.70 21.53 -1.32
CA ARG A 390 -1.67 20.69 -1.94
C ARG A 390 -2.27 19.51 -2.69
N TRP A 391 -3.42 19.03 -2.23
CA TRP A 391 -4.12 17.89 -2.81
C TRP A 391 -5.61 18.12 -2.91
N ILE A 392 -6.13 17.95 -4.13
CA ILE A 392 -7.56 17.86 -4.42
C ILE A 392 -7.82 16.51 -5.05
N CYS A 393 -8.65 15.70 -4.41
CA CYS A 393 -9.18 14.46 -4.94
C CYS A 393 -10.70 14.54 -4.93
N TRP A 394 -11.30 14.94 -6.04
CA TRP A 394 -12.72 15.22 -6.16
C TRP A 394 -13.34 14.39 -7.28
N HIS A 395 -13.77 13.19 -6.95
CA HIS A 395 -14.42 12.30 -7.91
C HIS A 395 -15.84 12.81 -8.21
N SER A 396 -16.28 12.59 -9.46
CA SER A 396 -17.60 13.00 -9.93
C SER A 396 -17.88 14.48 -9.71
N CYS A 397 -16.86 15.34 -9.87
CA CYS A 397 -17.01 16.77 -9.68
C CYS A 397 -18.05 17.32 -10.69
N PRO A 398 -19.04 18.11 -10.23
CA PRO A 398 -20.11 18.61 -11.10
C PRO A 398 -19.64 19.74 -12.03
N LEU A 399 -18.44 20.27 -11.82
CA LEU A 399 -17.90 21.38 -12.59
C LEU A 399 -17.57 20.95 -14.02
N ARG A 400 -17.95 21.79 -14.97
CA ARG A 400 -17.58 21.65 -16.38
C ARG A 400 -16.24 22.28 -16.72
N PHE A 401 -15.83 23.27 -15.93
CA PHE A 401 -14.62 24.06 -16.07
C PHE A 401 -14.12 24.46 -14.68
N LEU A 402 -12.80 24.57 -14.48
CA LEU A 402 -12.27 25.20 -13.28
C LEU A 402 -12.26 26.72 -13.46
N PRO A 403 -12.79 27.51 -12.51
CA PRO A 403 -12.76 28.97 -12.60
C PRO A 403 -11.34 29.53 -12.81
N PRO A 404 -11.18 30.58 -13.64
CA PRO A 404 -9.87 31.16 -13.97
C PRO A 404 -9.14 31.75 -12.76
N ARG A 405 -9.89 32.22 -11.75
CA ARG A 405 -9.37 32.86 -10.52
C ARG A 405 -9.08 31.89 -9.38
N LEU A 406 -9.08 30.59 -9.64
CA LEU A 406 -8.71 29.60 -8.64
C LEU A 406 -7.22 29.68 -8.30
N HIS A 407 -6.93 30.07 -7.07
CA HIS A 407 -5.58 30.14 -6.51
C HIS A 407 -5.06 28.75 -6.13
N LEU A 408 -4.58 28.02 -7.13
CA LEU A 408 -4.07 26.65 -7.00
C LEU A 408 -2.55 26.58 -7.21
N GLU A 409 -1.83 27.69 -7.02
CA GLU A 409 -0.40 27.80 -7.32
C GLU A 409 0.45 26.82 -6.47
N ASN A 410 -0.08 26.42 -5.31
CA ASN A 410 0.53 25.44 -4.41
C ASN A 410 0.09 23.98 -4.65
N LEU A 411 -0.84 23.75 -5.57
CA LEU A 411 -1.43 22.45 -5.79
C LEU A 411 -0.40 21.50 -6.40
N VAL A 412 -0.29 20.30 -5.82
CA VAL A 412 0.64 19.25 -6.22
C VAL A 412 -0.08 18.18 -7.00
N VAL A 413 -1.28 17.85 -6.54
CA VAL A 413 -2.08 16.80 -7.15
C VAL A 413 -3.52 17.23 -7.33
N LEU A 414 -3.99 17.09 -8.57
CA LEU A 414 -5.36 17.25 -8.97
C LEU A 414 -5.90 15.92 -9.52
N ASP A 415 -6.78 15.29 -8.75
CA ASP A 415 -7.50 14.08 -9.12
C ASP A 415 -8.99 14.39 -9.21
N MET A 416 -9.54 14.34 -10.42
CA MET A 416 -10.94 14.66 -10.71
C MET A 416 -11.61 13.56 -11.53
N GLN A 417 -11.35 12.30 -11.21
CA GLN A 417 -11.93 11.17 -11.93
C GLN A 417 -13.46 11.22 -12.04
N TYR A 418 -14.02 10.70 -13.13
CA TYR A 418 -15.45 10.62 -13.41
C TYR A 418 -16.17 11.99 -13.47
N SER A 419 -15.44 13.09 -13.62
CA SER A 419 -16.01 14.44 -13.59
C SER A 419 -16.59 14.87 -14.94
N LYS A 420 -17.45 15.89 -14.93
CA LYS A 420 -18.09 16.44 -16.14
C LYS A 420 -17.24 17.53 -16.83
N ILE A 421 -15.93 17.49 -16.61
CA ILE A 421 -15.00 18.52 -17.07
C ILE A 421 -14.85 18.42 -18.59
N LYS A 422 -15.11 19.53 -19.28
CA LYS A 422 -14.93 19.67 -20.73
C LYS A 422 -13.59 20.31 -21.08
N GLN A 423 -13.11 21.19 -20.22
CA GLN A 423 -11.81 21.83 -20.31
C GLN A 423 -11.36 22.19 -18.89
N VAL A 424 -10.11 21.86 -18.55
CA VAL A 424 -9.60 21.97 -17.17
C VAL A 424 -9.29 23.42 -16.83
N TRP A 425 -8.41 24.08 -17.59
CA TRP A 425 -8.05 25.48 -17.43
C TRP A 425 -7.94 26.20 -18.78
N THR A 426 -7.92 27.53 -18.72
CA THR A 426 -7.76 28.46 -19.83
C THR A 426 -6.40 29.17 -19.75
N LEU A 427 -6.05 29.95 -20.77
CA LEU A 427 -4.82 30.77 -20.76
C LEU A 427 -4.84 31.86 -19.67
N GLU A 428 -6.01 32.17 -19.11
CA GLU A 428 -6.19 33.16 -18.05
C GLU A 428 -5.85 32.61 -16.65
N ASN A 429 -5.71 31.28 -16.52
CA ASN A 429 -5.32 30.66 -15.25
C ASN A 429 -3.84 30.89 -14.95
N ASN A 430 -3.52 31.02 -13.66
CA ASN A 430 -2.14 31.07 -13.17
C ASN A 430 -1.37 29.78 -13.51
N VAL A 431 -0.06 29.91 -13.65
CA VAL A 431 0.84 28.76 -13.85
C VAL A 431 0.91 27.95 -12.55
N LEU A 432 0.47 26.70 -12.63
CA LEU A 432 0.47 25.72 -11.54
C LEU A 432 1.83 25.02 -11.47
N SER A 433 2.85 25.78 -11.10
CA SER A 433 4.25 25.33 -11.13
C SER A 433 4.55 24.16 -10.19
N LYS A 434 3.73 23.90 -9.16
CA LYS A 434 3.93 22.78 -8.23
C LYS A 434 3.17 21.50 -8.61
N LEU A 435 2.31 21.56 -9.63
CA LEU A 435 1.47 20.42 -9.99
C LEU A 435 2.33 19.30 -10.60
N LYS A 436 2.39 18.16 -9.91
CA LYS A 436 3.12 16.96 -10.30
C LYS A 436 2.19 15.88 -10.87
N VAL A 437 0.93 15.79 -10.42
CA VAL A 437 -0.01 14.75 -10.85
C VAL A 437 -1.34 15.35 -11.30
N LEU A 438 -1.77 15.00 -12.51
CA LEU A 438 -3.09 15.32 -13.05
C LEU A 438 -3.80 14.02 -13.45
N ASN A 439 -4.86 13.70 -12.74
CA ASN A 439 -5.71 12.55 -13.02
C ASN A 439 -7.13 13.00 -13.38
N LEU A 440 -7.53 12.75 -14.62
CA LEU A 440 -8.85 13.04 -15.17
C LEU A 440 -9.52 11.78 -15.71
N SER A 441 -9.17 10.59 -15.20
CA SER A 441 -9.71 9.36 -15.75
C SER A 441 -11.25 9.36 -15.75
N PHE A 442 -11.83 8.79 -16.81
CA PHE A 442 -13.26 8.66 -17.03
C PHE A 442 -14.01 10.00 -17.06
N CYS A 443 -13.32 11.11 -17.38
CA CYS A 443 -13.98 12.37 -17.75
C CYS A 443 -14.48 12.26 -19.20
N GLU A 444 -15.61 11.58 -19.40
CA GLU A 444 -16.15 11.28 -20.74
C GLU A 444 -16.55 12.52 -21.56
N ASP A 445 -16.79 13.66 -20.90
CA ASP A 445 -17.10 14.95 -21.53
C ASP A 445 -15.84 15.71 -22.01
N LEU A 446 -14.63 15.24 -21.65
CA LEU A 446 -13.37 15.88 -22.00
C LEU A 446 -13.07 15.66 -23.48
N THR A 447 -13.16 16.72 -24.29
CA THR A 447 -12.95 16.64 -25.74
C THR A 447 -11.53 17.01 -26.17
N LYS A 448 -10.84 17.84 -25.38
CA LYS A 448 -9.47 18.30 -25.62
C LYS A 448 -8.68 18.29 -24.32
N SER A 449 -7.40 17.95 -24.39
CA SER A 449 -6.52 18.06 -23.22
C SER A 449 -6.31 19.54 -22.84
N PRO A 450 -5.93 19.83 -21.59
CA PRO A 450 -5.50 21.18 -21.22
C PRO A 450 -4.23 21.61 -21.97
N ASN A 451 -3.99 22.93 -21.99
CA ASN A 451 -2.68 23.46 -22.36
C ASN A 451 -1.71 23.17 -21.20
N PHE A 452 -0.57 22.57 -21.54
CA PHE A 452 0.42 22.11 -20.56
C PHE A 452 1.48 23.17 -20.22
N LEU A 453 1.47 24.34 -20.86
CA LEU A 453 2.33 25.46 -20.47
C LEU A 453 1.99 25.99 -19.05
N GLN A 454 0.76 25.78 -18.60
CA GLN A 454 0.32 26.08 -17.24
C GLN A 454 0.86 25.10 -16.19
N VAL A 455 1.35 23.92 -16.59
CA VAL A 455 1.80 22.85 -15.68
C VAL A 455 3.19 22.33 -16.07
N PRO A 456 4.22 23.19 -16.02
CA PRO A 456 5.54 22.87 -16.58
C PRO A 456 6.26 21.72 -15.87
N ASN A 457 5.92 21.44 -14.61
CA ASN A 457 6.57 20.45 -13.75
C ASN A 457 5.74 19.17 -13.57
N LEU A 458 4.77 18.92 -14.45
CA LEU A 458 3.92 17.73 -14.39
C LEU A 458 4.76 16.46 -14.59
N GLU A 459 4.57 15.47 -13.71
CA GLU A 459 5.24 14.18 -13.72
C GLU A 459 4.31 13.06 -14.19
N GLU A 460 3.01 13.16 -13.87
CA GLU A 460 2.03 12.12 -14.21
C GLU A 460 0.76 12.74 -14.82
N LEU A 461 0.41 12.25 -16.00
CA LEU A 461 -0.82 12.59 -16.71
C LEU A 461 -1.65 11.33 -16.97
N ILE A 462 -2.82 11.26 -16.34
CA ILE A 462 -3.74 10.13 -16.44
C ILE A 462 -5.06 10.62 -17.03
N LEU A 463 -5.36 10.19 -18.25
CA LEU A 463 -6.57 10.50 -19.01
C LEU A 463 -7.34 9.21 -19.39
N GLU A 464 -7.13 8.14 -18.64
CA GLU A 464 -7.73 6.83 -18.92
C GLU A 464 -9.26 6.93 -19.05
N GLY A 465 -9.87 6.26 -20.03
CA GLY A 465 -11.32 6.24 -20.21
C GLY A 465 -11.93 7.58 -20.63
N CYS A 466 -11.15 8.58 -21.03
CA CYS A 466 -11.67 9.82 -21.61
C CYS A 466 -12.14 9.57 -23.06
N THR A 467 -13.30 8.91 -23.21
CA THR A 467 -13.77 8.37 -24.49
C THR A 467 -14.05 9.42 -25.56
N SER A 468 -14.37 10.67 -25.19
CA SER A 468 -14.60 11.78 -26.13
C SER A 468 -13.34 12.59 -26.45
N LEU A 469 -12.18 12.26 -25.87
CA LEU A 469 -10.94 13.00 -26.09
C LEU A 469 -10.46 12.81 -27.53
N VAL A 470 -10.45 13.89 -28.32
CA VAL A 470 -10.11 13.82 -29.75
C VAL A 470 -8.65 14.18 -30.01
N GLU A 471 -8.10 15.11 -29.24
CA GLU A 471 -6.74 15.63 -29.42
C GLU A 471 -6.03 15.92 -28.09
N LEU A 472 -4.73 15.66 -28.06
CA LEU A 472 -3.81 16.18 -27.06
C LEU A 472 -3.16 17.46 -27.57
N HIS A 473 -3.06 18.46 -26.69
CA HIS A 473 -2.43 19.74 -26.96
C HIS A 473 -0.92 19.57 -27.23
N ASP A 474 -0.41 20.23 -28.27
CA ASP A 474 0.99 20.10 -28.71
C ASP A 474 2.02 20.57 -27.66
N SER A 475 1.58 21.33 -26.66
CA SER A 475 2.46 21.75 -25.57
C SER A 475 2.91 20.60 -24.66
N ILE A 476 2.37 19.38 -24.80
CA ILE A 476 2.77 18.22 -23.98
C ILE A 476 4.28 17.97 -24.09
N GLY A 477 4.86 18.20 -25.27
CA GLY A 477 6.30 18.04 -25.50
C GLY A 477 7.19 19.03 -24.73
N TYR A 478 6.62 20.07 -24.10
CA TYR A 478 7.38 20.97 -23.23
C TYR A 478 7.53 20.44 -21.80
N ILE A 479 6.74 19.43 -21.40
CA ILE A 479 6.80 18.83 -20.07
C ILE A 479 7.99 17.87 -19.97
N LYS A 480 9.17 18.41 -19.66
CA LYS A 480 10.42 17.63 -19.60
C LYS A 480 10.43 16.60 -18.47
N GLY A 481 9.63 16.81 -17.43
CA GLY A 481 9.55 15.96 -16.25
C GLY A 481 8.53 14.83 -16.33
N LEU A 482 7.76 14.69 -17.42
CA LEU A 482 6.68 13.71 -17.48
C LEU A 482 7.25 12.27 -17.46
N VAL A 483 6.88 11.52 -16.43
CA VAL A 483 7.28 10.13 -16.16
C VAL A 483 6.19 9.14 -16.56
N LEU A 484 4.91 9.49 -16.38
CA LEU A 484 3.77 8.64 -16.70
C LEU A 484 2.78 9.37 -17.62
N LEU A 485 2.40 8.69 -18.71
CA LEU A 485 1.30 9.09 -19.59
C LEU A 485 0.35 7.90 -19.77
N ASN A 486 -0.87 8.02 -19.27
CA ASN A 486 -1.91 7.00 -19.45
C ASN A 486 -3.08 7.57 -20.26
N LEU A 487 -3.30 6.99 -21.43
CA LEU A 487 -4.36 7.31 -22.39
C LEU A 487 -5.28 6.11 -22.64
N ASN A 488 -5.20 5.04 -21.83
CA ASN A 488 -5.99 3.83 -22.04
C ASN A 488 -7.48 4.17 -22.24
N GLY A 489 -8.17 3.52 -23.17
CA GLY A 489 -9.61 3.73 -23.40
C GLY A 489 -10.01 5.08 -24.02
N CYS A 490 -9.06 5.92 -24.45
CA CYS A 490 -9.35 7.14 -25.21
C CYS A 490 -9.75 6.82 -26.66
N SER A 491 -10.94 6.25 -26.85
CA SER A 491 -11.38 5.66 -28.12
C SER A 491 -11.64 6.66 -29.26
N SER A 492 -11.83 7.95 -28.97
CA SER A 492 -11.98 9.01 -29.99
C SER A 492 -10.66 9.68 -30.36
N LEU A 493 -9.54 9.35 -29.69
CA LEU A 493 -8.26 10.01 -29.90
C LEU A 493 -7.73 9.66 -31.29
N MET A 494 -7.52 10.68 -32.13
CA MET A 494 -7.18 10.42 -33.54
C MET A 494 -5.68 10.21 -33.78
N ASN A 495 -4.84 11.05 -33.17
CA ASN A 495 -3.38 11.01 -33.31
C ASN A 495 -2.72 11.65 -32.08
N LEU A 496 -1.45 11.36 -31.88
CA LEU A 496 -0.61 12.06 -30.91
C LEU A 496 0.14 13.23 -31.58
N PRO A 497 0.39 14.33 -30.85
CA PRO A 497 1.13 15.47 -31.38
C PRO A 497 2.60 15.10 -31.61
N LYS A 498 3.23 15.65 -32.65
CA LYS A 498 4.65 15.34 -33.00
C LYS A 498 5.62 15.67 -31.87
N SER A 499 5.29 16.70 -31.10
CA SER A 499 6.01 17.13 -29.90
C SER A 499 6.11 16.06 -28.81
N ILE A 500 5.29 14.99 -28.84
CA ILE A 500 5.38 13.87 -27.89
C ILE A 500 6.77 13.22 -27.88
N SER A 501 7.51 13.30 -29.00
CA SER A 501 8.91 12.87 -29.10
C SER A 501 9.86 13.63 -28.15
N ASN A 502 9.46 14.78 -27.62
CA ASN A 502 10.28 15.56 -26.69
C ASN A 502 10.21 15.05 -25.24
N LEU A 503 9.35 14.07 -24.93
CA LEU A 503 9.16 13.51 -23.59
C LEU A 503 10.29 12.54 -23.20
N LYS A 504 11.48 13.09 -22.94
CA LYS A 504 12.72 12.32 -22.68
C LYS A 504 12.76 11.60 -21.32
N SER A 505 11.87 11.94 -20.40
CA SER A 505 11.79 11.35 -19.05
C SER A 505 10.69 10.30 -18.91
N LEU A 506 9.94 10.05 -19.99
CA LEU A 506 8.77 9.17 -19.96
C LEU A 506 9.19 7.72 -19.70
N LYS A 507 8.72 7.14 -18.60
CA LYS A 507 9.01 5.77 -18.20
C LYS A 507 7.82 4.85 -18.44
N ASN A 508 6.60 5.33 -18.22
CA ASN A 508 5.39 4.54 -18.35
C ASN A 508 4.48 5.19 -19.40
N PHE A 509 4.18 4.46 -20.47
CA PHE A 509 3.27 4.92 -21.51
C PHE A 509 2.21 3.87 -21.81
N HIS A 510 0.94 4.24 -21.62
CA HIS A 510 -0.20 3.36 -21.83
C HIS A 510 -1.19 4.01 -22.81
N MET A 511 -1.57 3.29 -23.86
CA MET A 511 -2.55 3.74 -24.86
C MET A 511 -3.42 2.59 -25.37
N GLY A 512 -3.68 1.60 -24.53
CA GLY A 512 -4.56 0.49 -24.84
C GLY A 512 -6.01 0.92 -25.09
N HIS A 513 -6.80 0.12 -25.80
CA HIS A 513 -8.22 0.39 -26.09
C HIS A 513 -8.50 1.76 -26.76
N CYS A 514 -7.51 2.36 -27.44
CA CYS A 514 -7.64 3.64 -28.16
C CYS A 514 -8.14 3.47 -29.60
N PHE A 515 -8.77 2.33 -29.94
CA PHE A 515 -9.23 2.04 -31.29
C PHE A 515 -10.70 2.47 -31.49
N ASN A 516 -10.95 3.26 -32.55
CA ASN A 516 -12.29 3.74 -32.89
C ASN A 516 -13.01 2.77 -33.83
N MET A 517 -14.03 2.05 -33.33
CA MET A 517 -14.88 1.15 -34.12
C MET A 517 -15.96 1.88 -34.95
N ARG A 518 -16.13 3.21 -34.84
CA ARG A 518 -17.31 3.94 -35.36
C ARG A 518 -17.43 4.08 -36.89
N ASN A 519 -16.58 3.42 -37.70
CA ASN A 519 -16.62 3.57 -39.16
C ASN A 519 -17.41 2.51 -39.94
N PHE A 520 -18.40 1.84 -39.34
CA PHE A 520 -19.19 0.82 -40.05
C PHE A 520 -20.70 1.09 -40.25
N THR A 521 -21.29 2.21 -39.80
CA THR A 521 -22.76 2.37 -39.90
C THR A 521 -23.35 3.70 -40.41
N ASP A 522 -22.59 4.75 -40.74
CA ASP A 522 -23.18 5.97 -41.32
C ASP A 522 -23.04 6.05 -42.84
N LYS A 523 -24.17 5.82 -43.54
CA LYS A 523 -24.30 5.72 -45.00
C LYS A 523 -24.29 7.06 -45.76
N THR A 524 -23.99 8.20 -45.15
CA THR A 524 -24.25 9.51 -45.79
C THR A 524 -23.10 10.53 -45.79
N THR A 525 -21.89 10.14 -45.40
CA THR A 525 -20.67 10.92 -45.67
C THR A 525 -19.69 10.06 -46.44
N ILE A 526 -19.08 10.61 -47.49
CA ILE A 526 -18.07 9.95 -48.31
C ILE A 526 -17.01 9.36 -47.38
N ILE A 527 -17.07 8.03 -47.25
CA ILE A 527 -16.14 7.21 -46.49
C ILE A 527 -14.83 7.28 -47.26
N VAL A 528 -13.86 8.05 -46.77
CA VAL A 528 -12.47 7.62 -46.94
C VAL A 528 -12.30 6.52 -45.90
N PRO A 529 -12.26 5.23 -46.26
CA PRO A 529 -11.84 4.23 -45.30
C PRO A 529 -10.44 4.67 -44.93
N ASN A 530 -10.19 5.03 -43.68
CA ASN A 530 -8.82 5.28 -43.25
C ASN A 530 -8.14 3.91 -43.24
N ARG A 531 -7.70 3.47 -44.42
CA ARG A 531 -6.85 2.32 -44.62
C ARG A 531 -5.56 2.65 -43.88
N SER A 532 -5.25 1.82 -42.89
CA SER A 532 -4.05 1.84 -42.04
C SER A 532 -4.08 2.80 -40.84
N TRP A 533 -4.96 2.51 -39.87
CA TRP A 533 -4.54 2.68 -38.47
C TRP A 533 -3.28 1.82 -38.29
N SER A 534 -2.18 2.44 -37.87
CA SER A 534 -0.95 1.76 -37.48
C SER A 534 -0.33 2.54 -36.33
N LEU A 535 0.37 1.86 -35.42
CA LEU A 535 1.08 2.49 -34.31
C LEU A 535 2.04 3.58 -34.81
N ARG A 536 2.72 3.32 -35.92
CA ARG A 536 3.59 4.28 -36.62
C ARG A 536 2.86 5.57 -37.01
N ASN A 537 1.69 5.45 -37.64
CA ASN A 537 0.91 6.61 -38.10
C ASN A 537 0.29 7.37 -36.94
N PHE A 538 -0.11 6.66 -35.88
CA PHE A 538 -0.72 7.24 -34.70
C PHE A 538 0.27 8.07 -33.87
N LEU A 539 1.48 7.55 -33.66
CA LEU A 539 2.54 8.25 -32.93
C LEU A 539 3.17 9.40 -33.74
N ARG A 540 3.17 9.30 -35.08
CA ARG A 540 3.82 10.25 -36.01
C ARG A 540 5.31 10.49 -35.74
N VAL A 541 5.94 9.64 -34.93
CA VAL A 541 7.34 9.72 -34.50
C VAL A 541 7.93 8.31 -34.40
N SER A 542 9.25 8.22 -34.47
CA SER A 542 9.99 6.96 -34.28
C SER A 542 10.02 6.60 -32.77
N LEU A 543 9.87 5.32 -32.45
CA LEU A 543 9.84 4.85 -31.06
C LEU A 543 11.22 4.90 -30.40
N HIS A 544 12.31 4.90 -31.18
CA HIS A 544 13.67 5.12 -30.69
C HIS A 544 13.87 6.39 -29.86
N VAL A 545 12.97 7.37 -29.97
CA VAL A 545 13.07 8.61 -29.19
C VAL A 545 12.74 8.38 -27.71
N PHE A 546 11.93 7.37 -27.39
CA PHE A 546 11.51 7.04 -26.04
C PHE A 546 12.48 6.09 -25.31
N ARG A 547 13.77 6.46 -25.25
CA ARG A 547 14.83 5.61 -24.66
C ARG A 547 14.68 5.35 -23.16
N SER A 548 13.91 6.18 -22.47
CA SER A 548 13.62 6.09 -21.03
C SER A 548 12.48 5.15 -20.67
N LEU A 549 11.73 4.62 -21.66
CA LEU A 549 10.57 3.77 -21.38
C LEU A 549 10.97 2.49 -20.66
N VAL A 550 10.25 2.22 -19.58
CA VAL A 550 10.32 1.03 -18.74
C VAL A 550 9.08 0.17 -18.94
N LYS A 551 7.90 0.79 -19.09
CA LYS A 551 6.63 0.10 -19.33
C LYS A 551 5.90 0.68 -20.53
N LEU A 552 5.44 -0.19 -21.41
CA LEU A 552 4.68 0.17 -22.61
C LEU A 552 3.41 -0.69 -22.71
N GLY A 553 2.24 -0.06 -22.61
CA GLY A 553 0.93 -0.71 -22.74
C GLY A 553 0.25 -0.38 -24.06
N LEU A 554 0.06 -1.40 -24.90
CA LEU A 554 -0.54 -1.32 -26.23
C LEU A 554 -1.66 -2.39 -26.39
N SER A 555 -2.37 -2.69 -25.31
CA SER A 555 -3.45 -3.69 -25.32
C SER A 555 -4.64 -3.24 -26.17
N ASN A 556 -5.22 -4.14 -26.96
CA ASN A 556 -6.46 -3.90 -27.72
C ASN A 556 -6.46 -2.60 -28.55
N ILE A 557 -5.40 -2.38 -29.33
CA ILE A 557 -5.35 -1.24 -30.26
C ILE A 557 -5.50 -1.68 -31.72
N ASN A 558 -5.65 -2.99 -31.98
CA ASN A 558 -5.76 -3.61 -33.30
C ASN A 558 -4.43 -3.72 -34.08
N LEU A 559 -3.30 -3.96 -33.39
CA LEU A 559 -1.98 -4.16 -34.02
C LEU A 559 -1.97 -5.31 -35.02
N LEU A 560 -1.41 -5.06 -36.20
CA LEU A 560 -1.03 -6.02 -37.22
C LEU A 560 0.51 -6.10 -37.36
N GLU A 561 1.00 -7.14 -38.04
CA GLU A 561 2.45 -7.42 -38.19
C GLU A 561 3.26 -6.25 -38.77
N GLY A 562 2.68 -5.48 -39.70
CA GLY A 562 3.33 -4.34 -40.35
C GLY A 562 3.30 -3.02 -39.55
N ASP A 563 2.59 -2.99 -38.42
CA ASP A 563 2.37 -1.74 -37.67
C ASP A 563 3.50 -1.41 -36.70
N PHE A 564 4.31 -2.40 -36.33
CA PHE A 564 5.48 -2.20 -35.50
C PHE A 564 6.57 -1.48 -36.30
N PRO A 565 7.15 -0.40 -35.78
CA PRO A 565 8.24 0.26 -36.46
C PRO A 565 9.52 -0.58 -36.37
N ILE A 566 10.36 -0.52 -37.41
CA ILE A 566 11.62 -1.30 -37.52
C ILE A 566 12.54 -1.06 -36.32
N ASP A 567 12.35 0.08 -35.67
CA ASP A 567 13.16 0.64 -34.61
C ASP A 567 12.67 0.26 -33.20
N PHE A 568 11.61 -0.56 -33.10
CA PHE A 568 11.00 -0.99 -31.84
C PHE A 568 11.99 -1.67 -30.87
N GLY A 569 12.95 -2.43 -31.41
CA GLY A 569 14.00 -3.10 -30.63
C GLY A 569 14.97 -2.14 -29.92
N GLY A 570 14.96 -0.85 -30.26
CA GLY A 570 15.82 0.14 -29.60
C GLY A 570 15.32 0.66 -28.25
N LEU A 571 14.21 0.13 -27.73
CA LEU A 571 13.70 0.45 -26.39
C LEU A 571 14.53 -0.28 -25.30
N SER A 572 15.78 0.16 -25.14
CA SER A 572 16.81 -0.51 -24.33
C SER A 572 16.52 -0.63 -22.83
N LEU A 573 15.59 0.16 -22.29
CA LEU A 573 15.21 0.15 -20.87
C LEU A 573 13.87 -0.54 -20.60
N LEU A 574 13.16 -0.99 -21.65
CA LEU A 574 11.83 -1.57 -21.55
C LEU A 574 11.89 -2.89 -20.78
N GLN A 575 11.09 -2.98 -19.72
CA GLN A 575 10.99 -4.13 -18.83
C GLN A 575 9.61 -4.80 -18.89
N ASP A 576 8.57 -4.04 -19.18
CA ASP A 576 7.18 -4.51 -19.20
C ASP A 576 6.52 -4.08 -20.51
N LEU A 577 6.05 -5.05 -21.28
CA LEU A 577 5.38 -4.83 -22.57
C LEU A 577 4.05 -5.57 -22.60
N ASP A 578 2.97 -4.82 -22.77
CA ASP A 578 1.64 -5.37 -22.93
C ASP A 578 1.14 -5.18 -24.36
N LEU A 579 0.96 -6.31 -25.06
CA LEU A 579 0.41 -6.42 -26.41
C LEU A 579 -0.88 -7.28 -26.42
N SER A 580 -1.50 -7.50 -25.27
CA SER A 580 -2.70 -8.32 -25.14
C SER A 580 -3.84 -7.85 -26.06
N VAL A 581 -4.74 -8.76 -26.41
CA VAL A 581 -5.99 -8.49 -27.14
C VAL A 581 -5.74 -7.83 -28.51
N ASN A 582 -4.64 -8.15 -29.19
CA ASN A 582 -4.34 -7.68 -30.54
C ASN A 582 -4.51 -8.77 -31.60
N ASN A 583 -4.44 -8.38 -32.88
CA ASN A 583 -4.83 -9.21 -34.03
C ASN A 583 -3.66 -9.64 -34.95
N PHE A 584 -2.42 -9.48 -34.52
CA PHE A 584 -1.25 -9.95 -35.27
C PHE A 584 -1.16 -11.48 -35.23
N ARG A 585 -0.65 -12.11 -36.30
CA ARG A 585 -0.46 -13.58 -36.33
C ARG A 585 0.93 -13.98 -35.85
N HIS A 586 1.89 -13.07 -35.96
CA HIS A 586 3.27 -13.24 -35.54
C HIS A 586 3.74 -12.03 -34.74
N LEU A 587 4.58 -12.27 -33.75
CA LEU A 587 5.30 -11.19 -33.07
C LEU A 587 6.31 -10.54 -34.01
N PRO A 588 6.53 -9.22 -33.93
CA PRO A 588 7.58 -8.56 -34.69
C PRO A 588 8.97 -9.05 -34.25
N TYR A 589 9.84 -9.37 -35.22
CA TYR A 589 11.21 -9.86 -34.98
C TYR A 589 12.05 -8.91 -34.11
N SER A 590 11.72 -7.62 -34.06
CA SER A 590 12.39 -6.65 -33.19
C SER A 590 12.23 -6.91 -31.69
N ILE A 591 11.24 -7.71 -31.24
CA ILE A 591 11.02 -7.99 -29.81
C ILE A 591 12.17 -8.76 -29.18
N CYS A 592 12.83 -9.67 -29.92
CA CYS A 592 13.98 -10.41 -29.39
C CYS A 592 15.19 -9.50 -29.10
N HIS A 593 15.23 -8.30 -29.68
CA HIS A 593 16.30 -7.32 -29.47
C HIS A 593 16.10 -6.44 -28.23
N LEU A 594 15.02 -6.63 -27.45
CA LEU A 594 14.76 -5.85 -26.24
C LEU A 594 15.59 -6.39 -25.07
N PRO A 595 16.66 -5.70 -24.65
CA PRO A 595 17.69 -6.29 -23.79
C PRO A 595 17.28 -6.39 -22.32
N LYS A 596 16.22 -5.70 -21.87
CA LYS A 596 15.78 -5.69 -20.47
C LYS A 596 14.33 -6.17 -20.29
N LEU A 597 13.70 -6.69 -21.34
CA LEU A 597 12.29 -7.07 -21.26
C LEU A 597 12.15 -8.27 -20.33
N ALA A 598 11.49 -8.06 -19.19
CA ALA A 598 11.27 -9.06 -18.16
C ALA A 598 9.84 -9.62 -18.21
N ARG A 599 8.87 -8.83 -18.67
CA ARG A 599 7.45 -9.21 -18.75
C ARG A 599 6.88 -8.92 -20.13
N LEU A 600 6.24 -9.92 -20.72
CA LEU A 600 5.51 -9.82 -21.97
C LEU A 600 4.09 -10.35 -21.78
N ASN A 601 3.09 -9.51 -22.05
CA ASN A 601 1.69 -9.91 -22.03
C ASN A 601 1.12 -9.95 -23.46
N LEU A 602 0.64 -11.13 -23.86
CA LEU A 602 0.00 -11.46 -25.13
C LEU A 602 -1.42 -12.00 -24.92
N ALA A 603 -1.93 -11.97 -23.68
CA ALA A 603 -3.23 -12.53 -23.33
C ALA A 603 -4.33 -12.16 -24.32
N GLU A 604 -5.21 -13.10 -24.64
CA GLU A 604 -6.34 -12.97 -25.55
C GLU A 604 -5.99 -12.44 -26.96
N SER A 605 -4.74 -12.58 -27.40
CA SER A 605 -4.35 -12.28 -28.79
C SER A 605 -4.77 -13.42 -29.71
N ARG A 606 -6.08 -13.56 -29.95
CA ARG A 606 -6.71 -14.75 -30.55
C ARG A 606 -6.21 -15.13 -31.95
N SER A 607 -5.59 -14.20 -32.67
CA SER A 607 -5.08 -14.40 -34.03
C SER A 607 -3.62 -14.88 -34.09
N ILE A 608 -2.89 -14.84 -32.98
CA ILE A 608 -1.48 -15.24 -32.93
C ILE A 608 -1.36 -16.75 -33.22
N ARG A 609 -0.47 -17.12 -34.15
CA ARG A 609 -0.24 -18.52 -34.55
C ARG A 609 1.07 -19.08 -34.05
N SER A 610 2.09 -18.23 -33.97
CA SER A 610 3.39 -18.65 -33.48
C SER A 610 4.03 -17.58 -32.62
N ILE A 611 4.60 -18.01 -31.50
CA ILE A 611 5.49 -17.21 -30.66
C ILE A 611 6.90 -17.76 -30.89
N SER A 612 7.58 -17.18 -31.87
CA SER A 612 9.01 -17.42 -32.13
C SER A 612 9.78 -16.15 -31.76
N THR A 613 11.04 -16.28 -31.33
CA THR A 613 11.96 -15.16 -31.03
C THR A 613 11.58 -14.31 -29.80
N LEU A 614 11.66 -14.92 -28.62
CA LEU A 614 11.54 -14.22 -27.34
C LEU A 614 12.89 -13.60 -26.92
N PRO A 615 12.90 -12.49 -26.15
CA PRO A 615 14.14 -11.92 -25.64
C PRO A 615 14.74 -12.79 -24.54
N ALA A 616 16.07 -12.86 -24.48
CA ALA A 616 16.80 -13.75 -23.56
C ALA A 616 16.52 -13.48 -22.07
N ASN A 617 16.25 -12.22 -21.70
CA ASN A 617 15.99 -11.80 -20.32
C ASN A 617 14.52 -11.88 -19.90
N LEU A 618 13.66 -12.46 -20.73
CA LEU A 618 12.25 -12.60 -20.40
C LEU A 618 12.07 -13.54 -19.21
N GLN A 619 11.34 -13.06 -18.19
CA GLN A 619 11.03 -13.81 -16.96
C GLN A 619 9.57 -14.26 -16.93
N ILE A 620 8.64 -13.46 -17.45
CA ILE A 620 7.21 -13.73 -17.37
C ILE A 620 6.58 -13.58 -18.76
N LEU A 621 5.88 -14.63 -19.18
CA LEU A 621 5.07 -14.63 -20.39
C LEU A 621 3.61 -14.98 -20.06
N PHE A 622 2.71 -14.02 -20.27
CA PHE A 622 1.26 -14.23 -20.25
C PHE A 622 0.76 -14.37 -21.68
N ALA A 623 0.12 -15.50 -22.01
CA ALA A 623 -0.45 -15.78 -23.33
C ALA A 623 -1.72 -16.63 -23.21
N PHE A 624 -2.45 -16.51 -22.10
CA PHE A 624 -3.74 -17.19 -21.94
C PHE A 624 -4.76 -16.70 -22.98
N GLY A 625 -5.68 -17.56 -23.41
CA GLY A 625 -6.70 -17.24 -24.40
C GLY A 625 -6.16 -16.97 -25.82
N CYS A 626 -4.92 -17.39 -26.12
CA CYS A 626 -4.36 -17.32 -27.49
C CYS A 626 -4.87 -18.49 -28.33
N GLU A 627 -6.14 -18.41 -28.70
CA GLU A 627 -6.93 -19.43 -29.38
C GLU A 627 -6.32 -20.03 -30.67
N SER A 628 -5.60 -19.24 -31.46
CA SER A 628 -4.98 -19.71 -32.71
C SER A 628 -3.52 -20.15 -32.57
N LEU A 629 -2.96 -20.14 -31.36
CA LEU A 629 -1.54 -20.41 -31.13
C LEU A 629 -1.25 -21.88 -31.41
N GLU A 630 -0.40 -22.16 -32.40
CA GLU A 630 -0.02 -23.52 -32.82
C GLU A 630 1.36 -23.91 -32.27
N ARG A 631 2.31 -22.97 -32.22
CA ARG A 631 3.70 -23.25 -31.82
C ARG A 631 4.30 -22.15 -30.95
N ILE A 632 5.08 -22.53 -29.94
CA ILE A 632 5.87 -21.60 -29.12
C ILE A 632 7.32 -22.11 -29.00
N SER A 633 8.28 -21.18 -29.05
CA SER A 633 9.70 -21.47 -28.78
C SER A 633 10.20 -20.65 -27.61
N ILE A 634 10.62 -21.35 -26.55
CA ILE A 634 11.18 -20.80 -25.30
C ILE A 634 12.66 -21.19 -25.09
N SER A 635 13.31 -21.75 -26.11
CA SER A 635 14.68 -22.27 -26.03
C SER A 635 15.71 -21.22 -25.56
N GLU A 636 15.45 -19.93 -25.82
CA GLU A 636 16.38 -18.83 -25.53
C GLU A 636 16.06 -18.06 -24.23
N SER A 637 14.96 -18.37 -23.53
CA SER A 637 14.48 -17.63 -22.35
C SER A 637 14.34 -18.54 -21.12
N ARG A 638 14.82 -18.08 -19.96
CA ARG A 638 14.60 -18.75 -18.66
C ARG A 638 13.44 -18.09 -17.92
N LEU A 639 12.24 -18.60 -18.14
CA LEU A 639 11.01 -18.05 -17.56
C LEU A 639 10.86 -18.46 -16.08
N ASP A 640 10.53 -17.48 -15.24
CA ASP A 640 10.01 -17.68 -13.89
C ASP A 640 8.51 -18.04 -13.93
N ALA A 641 7.76 -17.52 -14.92
CA ALA A 641 6.34 -17.81 -15.10
C ALA A 641 5.92 -17.90 -16.58
N LEU A 642 5.16 -18.94 -16.91
CA LEU A 642 4.54 -19.16 -18.22
C LEU A 642 3.05 -19.49 -18.05
N VAL A 643 2.17 -18.67 -18.63
CA VAL A 643 0.71 -18.86 -18.56
C VAL A 643 0.14 -18.93 -19.96
N LEU A 644 -0.24 -20.13 -20.41
CA LEU A 644 -0.81 -20.41 -21.73
C LEU A 644 -2.28 -20.82 -21.68
N ALA A 645 -2.93 -20.84 -20.52
CA ALA A 645 -4.31 -21.34 -20.34
C ALA A 645 -5.27 -20.97 -21.50
N GLY A 646 -5.96 -21.94 -22.10
CA GLY A 646 -6.90 -21.73 -23.21
C GLY A 646 -6.28 -21.65 -24.62
N CYS A 647 -5.03 -22.05 -24.82
CA CYS A 647 -4.40 -22.17 -26.14
C CYS A 647 -4.70 -23.52 -26.82
N TYR A 648 -5.95 -23.74 -27.21
CA TYR A 648 -6.45 -25.06 -27.65
C TYR A 648 -5.85 -25.62 -28.96
N LYS A 649 -5.16 -24.82 -29.77
CA LYS A 649 -4.48 -25.28 -31.00
C LYS A 649 -2.99 -25.53 -30.82
N LEU A 650 -2.47 -25.38 -29.60
CA LEU A 650 -1.04 -25.51 -29.36
C LEU A 650 -0.63 -26.98 -29.55
N VAL A 651 0.32 -27.22 -30.45
CA VAL A 651 0.78 -28.57 -30.80
C VAL A 651 2.29 -28.77 -30.60
N ASP A 652 3.05 -27.70 -30.35
CA ASP A 652 4.51 -27.76 -30.20
C ASP A 652 5.02 -26.67 -29.25
N ILE A 653 5.82 -27.07 -28.25
CA ILE A 653 6.56 -26.21 -27.32
C ILE A 653 8.05 -26.55 -27.44
N GLN A 654 8.80 -25.75 -28.19
CA GLN A 654 10.24 -25.93 -28.34
C GLN A 654 11.02 -25.32 -27.16
N GLY A 655 12.01 -26.05 -26.65
CA GLY A 655 12.74 -25.66 -25.43
C GLY A 655 12.02 -26.07 -24.14
N PHE A 656 11.17 -27.09 -24.22
CA PHE A 656 10.34 -27.60 -23.12
C PHE A 656 11.14 -27.95 -21.86
N GLU A 657 12.37 -28.45 -22.04
CA GLU A 657 13.32 -28.76 -20.98
C GLU A 657 13.67 -27.56 -20.08
N ASN A 658 13.51 -26.33 -20.57
CA ASN A 658 13.73 -25.11 -19.78
C ASN A 658 12.61 -24.88 -18.73
N LEU A 659 11.43 -25.50 -18.89
CA LEU A 659 10.31 -25.36 -17.95
C LEU A 659 10.54 -26.06 -16.62
N ALA A 660 11.50 -27.01 -16.55
CA ALA A 660 11.88 -27.67 -15.30
C ALA A 660 12.38 -26.68 -14.22
N PHE A 661 12.78 -25.47 -14.63
CA PHE A 661 13.27 -24.42 -13.74
C PHE A 661 12.26 -23.28 -13.52
N THR A 662 11.06 -23.39 -14.08
CA THR A 662 10.00 -22.37 -14.02
C THR A 662 9.18 -22.53 -12.74
N LYS A 663 8.94 -21.42 -12.02
CA LYS A 663 8.21 -21.43 -10.74
C LYS A 663 6.71 -21.61 -10.94
N VAL A 664 6.15 -21.02 -12.00
CA VAL A 664 4.72 -21.03 -12.29
C VAL A 664 4.49 -21.42 -13.74
N VAL A 665 3.81 -22.53 -13.97
CA VAL A 665 3.42 -22.98 -15.31
C VAL A 665 1.93 -23.27 -15.31
N SER A 666 1.18 -22.64 -16.22
CA SER A 666 -0.24 -22.94 -16.46
C SER A 666 -0.46 -23.27 -17.93
N LEU A 667 -0.82 -24.52 -18.21
CA LEU A 667 -1.10 -25.07 -19.54
C LEU A 667 -2.55 -25.56 -19.68
N GLU A 668 -3.45 -25.05 -18.84
CA GLU A 668 -4.84 -25.49 -18.80
C GLU A 668 -5.49 -25.40 -20.20
N GLY A 669 -5.99 -26.51 -20.75
CA GLY A 669 -6.64 -26.54 -22.06
C GLY A 669 -5.72 -26.30 -23.28
N CYS A 670 -4.41 -26.57 -23.19
CA CYS A 670 -3.46 -26.27 -24.28
C CYS A 670 -2.97 -27.47 -25.11
N LEU A 671 -3.22 -28.71 -24.70
CA LEU A 671 -2.66 -29.91 -25.35
C LEU A 671 -3.66 -31.07 -25.20
N GLU A 672 -3.99 -31.76 -26.29
CA GLU A 672 -4.87 -32.96 -26.28
C GLU A 672 -4.10 -34.26 -25.90
N GLN A 673 -2.78 -34.23 -25.81
CA GLN A 673 -1.94 -35.41 -25.51
C GLN A 673 -1.61 -35.49 -24.02
N GLU A 674 -2.25 -36.44 -23.32
CA GLU A 674 -2.14 -36.64 -21.86
C GLU A 674 -0.72 -37.04 -21.38
N GLU A 675 0.12 -37.65 -22.22
CA GLU A 675 1.40 -38.25 -21.78
C GLU A 675 2.52 -37.23 -21.47
N GLU A 676 2.63 -36.11 -22.19
CA GLU A 676 3.65 -35.07 -21.94
C GLU A 676 3.26 -34.12 -20.78
N ILE A 677 1.96 -33.93 -20.55
CA ILE A 677 1.42 -33.08 -19.49
C ILE A 677 1.61 -33.75 -18.12
N ASP A 678 1.42 -35.07 -18.05
CA ASP A 678 1.60 -35.83 -16.80
C ASP A 678 3.09 -35.95 -16.41
N PHE A 679 4.01 -35.93 -17.36
CA PHE A 679 5.45 -35.78 -17.09
C PHE A 679 5.77 -34.42 -16.43
N VAL A 680 5.18 -33.32 -16.88
CA VAL A 680 5.37 -31.98 -16.27
C VAL A 680 4.74 -31.89 -14.87
N LYS A 681 3.54 -32.43 -14.69
CA LYS A 681 2.89 -32.50 -13.36
C LYS A 681 3.67 -33.36 -12.37
N SER A 682 4.43 -34.36 -12.83
CA SER A 682 5.26 -35.21 -11.97
C SER A 682 6.65 -34.63 -11.65
N LEU A 683 7.17 -33.71 -12.48
CA LEU A 683 8.47 -33.03 -12.30
C LEU A 683 8.39 -31.73 -11.51
N LEU A 684 7.26 -31.02 -11.58
CA LEU A 684 7.04 -29.77 -10.87
C LEU A 684 5.95 -30.01 -9.82
N GLU A 685 6.24 -29.85 -8.53
CA GLU A 685 5.23 -29.72 -7.46
C GLU A 685 4.42 -28.41 -7.67
N LEU A 686 3.69 -28.31 -8.78
CA LEU A 686 2.97 -27.10 -9.18
C LEU A 686 1.75 -26.91 -8.28
N GLN A 687 1.79 -25.85 -7.47
CA GLN A 687 0.57 -25.24 -6.99
C GLN A 687 -0.14 -24.58 -8.18
N VAL A 688 -1.20 -25.21 -8.66
CA VAL A 688 -2.21 -24.54 -9.48
C VAL A 688 -2.90 -23.52 -8.58
N LEU A 689 -2.42 -22.28 -8.58
CA LEU A 689 -3.12 -21.17 -7.93
C LEU A 689 -4.25 -20.71 -8.84
N PRO A 690 -5.50 -20.60 -8.35
CA PRO A 690 -6.57 -20.01 -9.13
C PRO A 690 -6.21 -18.56 -9.48
N LEU A 691 -6.31 -18.23 -10.77
CA LEU A 691 -6.14 -16.89 -11.29
C LEU A 691 -7.25 -16.00 -10.71
N SER A 692 -6.93 -15.25 -9.65
CA SER A 692 -7.69 -14.05 -9.26
C SER A 692 -6.79 -12.86 -9.59
N PHE A 693 -7.09 -12.20 -10.70
CA PHE A 693 -6.53 -10.90 -11.06
C PHE A 693 -7.56 -9.81 -10.76
#